data_AF-A0A965RZ64-F1
#
_entry.id   AF-A0A965RZ64-F1
#
_cell.length_a   1.000
_cell.length_b   1.000
_cell.length_c   1.000
_cell.angle_alpha   90.00
_cell.angle_beta   90.00
_cell.angle_gamma   90.00
#
_symmetry.space_group_name_H-M   'P 1'
#
loop_
_entity.id
_entity.type
_entity.pdbx_description
1 polymer ?
#
loop_
_entity_poly.entity_id
_entity_poly.type
_entity_poly.pdbx_seq_one_letter_code
_entity_poly.pdbx_strand_id
1 'polypeptide(L)'
;MARTSAPSGRLGLARLGGPFLFEVTEMATTTTVQNPFDPQAQKVTNPGIIGGAITNVNQGASANNLAAPIQYNPLSGLNIQQYAARESNVNPETETAAGQLDSILAKDSPLMRRARTIASQNMNQRGLINSSMAQGAGVAAMIDRATPIAQQDAETYSNRSLANMGAVNTANQFNVGQNNALFGQGLGIAADYAKQIQGQGFQTSERTATQEFTAAQSALERAQQIALTDKSLAAQENLQKAQQDFNAAQANLDRLQQTSERVAIQSYQSSESALDRAQQTALQTAQQNFTEAQAELDRAQQITLTDKSITAQKDLQTAQQNFIKAQAELDRAQQVTLTDKSITAQKDLQTAQQNFIKAQAELDRAQQITLTDKSITAQKDLQTAQQNFTKAQAELDRAQQVTLTDKSITAQQNLQTAQQNFQTTQNALDRAQQTAITDKSITAQQNLQTAQQNFQSAQNELDRAQQIALTDKSITAQQNLQTAQQNFQSAQNALDRAQQITLTDKSITAQKDLQSLQQSFQGSQNALDRASSQTIAEFQNNLQKSNASDSYKATISINTLNALNAIALDPNLDAAAKAAAITNVTNGQTAALNYGETLYKTTATASASTQKAIVQIASVADKSVEEKLDLYRSFRKEGMSDSKIRSLVEDSIGVRMKDADWNILKSMAGYGG
;
A
#
# COMPACT_ATOMS: atom_id res chain seq x y z
N MET A 1 61.19 -25.21 29.99
CA MET A 1 60.72 -26.47 29.39
C MET A 1 59.35 -26.21 28.76
N ALA A 2 59.19 -26.62 27.49
CA ALA A 2 57.99 -26.74 26.65
C ALA A 2 57.04 -25.51 26.54
N ARG A 3 57.12 -24.69 25.48
CA ARG A 3 56.64 -24.86 24.07
C ARG A 3 55.16 -24.48 23.88
N THR A 4 54.91 -23.33 23.25
CA THR A 4 54.26 -23.12 21.91
C THR A 4 52.73 -23.03 21.99
N SER A 5 52.03 -22.02 21.47
CA SER A 5 52.22 -21.31 20.21
C SER A 5 51.50 -19.93 20.19
N ALA A 6 52.17 -18.95 19.59
CA ALA A 6 51.61 -17.73 19.01
C ALA A 6 51.56 -17.95 17.46
N PRO A 7 51.17 -16.99 16.57
CA PRO A 7 50.98 -15.56 16.81
C PRO A 7 49.95 -14.80 15.88
N SER A 8 49.86 -13.47 16.09
CA SER A 8 49.69 -12.38 15.09
C SER A 8 48.40 -12.28 14.25
N GLY A 9 47.81 -11.11 13.97
CA GLY A 9 48.20 -9.69 14.12
C GLY A 9 46.99 -8.77 13.82
N ARG A 10 46.91 -7.61 14.49
CA ARG A 10 47.14 -6.25 13.95
C ARG A 10 46.20 -5.84 12.78
N LEU A 11 45.23 -4.95 13.02
CA LEU A 11 45.29 -3.47 13.01
C LEU A 11 45.15 -2.83 11.61
N GLY A 12 44.04 -2.09 11.40
CA GLY A 12 44.13 -0.70 10.91
C GLY A 12 43.56 -0.31 9.54
N LEU A 13 42.58 0.60 9.60
CA LEU A 13 42.35 1.80 8.74
C LEU A 13 41.74 1.71 7.31
N ALA A 14 40.52 2.28 7.24
CA ALA A 14 40.10 3.47 6.46
C ALA A 14 39.85 3.45 4.92
N ARG A 15 38.61 3.87 4.59
CA ARG A 15 38.09 4.73 3.49
C ARG A 15 38.25 4.31 2.02
N LEU A 16 37.12 4.24 1.27
CA LEU A 16 36.68 5.18 0.20
C LEU A 16 35.64 4.56 -0.76
N GLY A 17 34.53 5.28 -0.97
CA GLY A 17 33.96 5.60 -2.30
C GLY A 17 33.20 4.56 -3.16
N GLY A 18 31.89 4.77 -3.33
CA GLY A 18 31.18 4.68 -4.62
C GLY A 18 30.63 3.31 -5.09
N PRO A 19 29.52 3.29 -5.89
CA PRO A 19 28.64 2.12 -6.02
C PRO A 19 29.01 1.21 -7.20
N PHE A 20 28.90 -0.11 -6.99
CA PHE A 20 29.10 -1.11 -8.05
C PHE A 20 27.81 -1.36 -8.82
N LEU A 21 27.83 -0.95 -10.10
CA LEU A 21 27.03 -1.51 -11.18
C LEU A 21 27.60 -2.90 -11.53
N PHE A 22 26.75 -3.92 -11.58
CA PHE A 22 27.09 -5.20 -12.19
C PHE A 22 26.35 -5.35 -13.52
N GLU A 23 27.12 -5.24 -14.59
CA GLU A 23 26.82 -5.70 -15.94
C GLU A 23 27.10 -7.22 -15.95
N VAL A 24 26.14 -8.04 -16.39
CA VAL A 24 26.30 -9.49 -16.52
C VAL A 24 26.37 -9.84 -18.01
N THR A 25 27.56 -10.28 -18.41
CA THR A 25 27.88 -10.90 -19.69
C THR A 25 27.15 -12.23 -19.85
N GLU A 26 26.46 -12.40 -20.97
CA GLU A 26 25.88 -13.65 -21.44
C GLU A 26 26.96 -14.71 -21.73
N MET A 27 26.77 -15.94 -21.26
CA MET A 27 27.15 -17.15 -22.02
C MET A 27 26.17 -18.28 -21.72
N ALA A 28 25.54 -18.76 -22.79
CA ALA A 28 24.56 -19.83 -22.83
C ALA A 28 25.18 -21.20 -22.50
N THR A 29 24.46 -22.00 -21.70
CA THR A 29 24.40 -23.46 -21.89
C THR A 29 23.00 -23.95 -21.56
N THR A 30 22.36 -24.52 -22.58
CA THR A 30 21.04 -25.14 -22.61
C THR A 30 20.99 -26.46 -21.84
N THR A 31 20.10 -26.54 -20.84
CA THR A 31 19.53 -27.80 -20.35
C THR A 31 18.05 -27.59 -20.07
N THR A 32 17.20 -28.02 -21.00
CA THR A 32 15.73 -27.94 -20.87
C THR A 32 15.23 -29.00 -19.89
N VAL A 33 14.85 -28.58 -18.70
CA VAL A 33 13.95 -29.34 -17.83
C VAL A 33 12.52 -29.02 -18.24
N GLN A 34 11.79 -30.07 -18.55
CA GLN A 34 10.43 -30.12 -19.05
C GLN A 34 9.44 -29.69 -17.96
N ASN A 35 8.67 -28.61 -18.20
CA ASN A 35 7.54 -28.19 -17.36
C ASN A 35 6.24 -28.77 -17.97
N PRO A 36 5.34 -29.43 -17.22
CA PRO A 36 4.24 -30.23 -17.79
C PRO A 36 2.97 -29.45 -18.16
N PHE A 37 2.98 -28.12 -18.15
CA PHE A 37 1.80 -27.32 -18.43
C PHE A 37 2.13 -26.11 -19.30
N ASP A 38 2.30 -26.37 -20.60
CA ASP A 38 2.15 -25.37 -21.65
C ASP A 38 1.09 -25.92 -22.63
N PRO A 39 -0.12 -25.32 -22.72
CA PRO A 39 -1.07 -25.70 -23.76
C PRO A 39 -0.64 -25.06 -25.08
N GLN A 40 0.33 -25.70 -25.74
CA GLN A 40 0.59 -25.42 -27.15
C GLN A 40 -0.58 -25.91 -27.99
N ALA A 41 -1.09 -25.02 -28.83
CA ALA A 41 -2.07 -25.29 -29.85
C ALA A 41 -1.56 -26.39 -30.81
N GLN A 42 -1.97 -27.63 -30.56
CA GLN A 42 -1.80 -28.73 -31.50
C GLN A 42 -2.91 -28.67 -32.56
N LYS A 43 -2.46 -28.40 -33.79
CA LYS A 43 -3.23 -28.54 -35.03
C LYS A 43 -3.48 -30.03 -35.27
N VAL A 44 -4.62 -30.54 -34.80
CA VAL A 44 -5.08 -31.90 -35.09
C VAL A 44 -5.97 -31.86 -36.34
N THR A 45 -5.42 -32.38 -37.44
CA THR A 45 -6.18 -32.77 -38.63
C THR A 45 -6.70 -34.18 -38.43
N ASN A 46 -7.98 -34.33 -38.08
CA ASN A 46 -8.80 -35.45 -38.54
C ASN A 46 -10.30 -35.09 -38.43
N PRO A 47 -11.13 -35.43 -39.42
CA PRO A 47 -12.49 -34.92 -39.53
C PRO A 47 -13.47 -35.73 -38.68
N GLY A 48 -13.67 -35.28 -37.44
CA GLY A 48 -14.77 -35.72 -36.59
C GLY A 48 -15.98 -34.80 -36.79
N ILE A 49 -17.00 -35.34 -37.45
CA ILE A 49 -18.31 -34.75 -37.67
C ILE A 49 -18.91 -34.28 -36.34
N ILE A 50 -19.04 -32.97 -36.09
CA ILE A 50 -20.19 -32.30 -35.43
C ILE A 50 -20.12 -30.79 -35.73
N GLY A 51 -21.23 -30.20 -36.17
CA GLY A 51 -21.54 -28.79 -35.91
C GLY A 51 -21.18 -27.76 -37.00
N GLY A 52 -21.53 -28.03 -38.25
CA GLY A 52 -21.56 -27.01 -39.30
C GLY A 52 -23.00 -26.65 -39.63
N ALA A 53 -23.36 -25.38 -39.43
CA ALA A 53 -24.64 -24.79 -39.79
C ALA A 53 -25.10 -25.20 -41.19
N ILE A 54 -26.40 -25.48 -41.33
CA ILE A 54 -27.06 -25.61 -42.62
C ILE A 54 -27.14 -24.21 -43.23
N THR A 55 -26.03 -23.72 -43.76
CA THR A 55 -25.97 -22.54 -44.60
C THR A 55 -26.16 -22.99 -46.04
N ASN A 56 -27.42 -23.30 -46.39
CA ASN A 56 -27.89 -23.37 -47.78
C ASN A 56 -29.42 -23.47 -47.78
N VAL A 57 -30.06 -22.34 -47.47
CA VAL A 57 -31.48 -22.11 -47.78
C VAL A 57 -31.56 -21.11 -48.93
N ASN A 58 -30.93 -21.44 -50.07
CA ASN A 58 -31.26 -20.88 -51.38
C ASN A 58 -30.47 -21.60 -52.49
N GLN A 59 -30.94 -22.79 -52.86
CA GLN A 59 -30.97 -23.16 -54.27
C GLN A 59 -32.40 -23.56 -54.56
N GLY A 60 -33.13 -22.58 -55.09
CA GLY A 60 -34.43 -22.82 -55.68
C GLY A 60 -34.32 -23.92 -56.73
N ALA A 61 -35.35 -24.77 -56.76
CA ALA A 61 -35.81 -25.47 -57.94
C ALA A 61 -34.68 -25.99 -58.85
N SER A 62 -34.01 -27.08 -58.45
CA SER A 62 -33.66 -28.07 -59.47
C SER A 62 -34.99 -28.59 -60.00
N ALA A 63 -35.48 -27.92 -61.04
CA ALA A 63 -36.42 -28.47 -61.98
C ALA A 63 -35.82 -29.80 -62.42
N ASN A 64 -36.24 -30.88 -61.75
CA ASN A 64 -36.13 -32.20 -62.32
C ASN A 64 -36.65 -32.05 -63.74
N ASN A 65 -35.80 -32.41 -64.71
CA ASN A 65 -36.20 -32.63 -66.09
C ASN A 65 -37.33 -33.66 -66.08
N LEU A 66 -38.55 -33.20 -65.80
CA LEU A 66 -39.77 -33.86 -66.17
C LEU A 66 -39.74 -33.76 -67.68
N ALA A 67 -39.16 -34.81 -68.28
CA ALA A 67 -39.21 -35.04 -69.71
C ALA A 67 -40.63 -34.68 -70.16
N ALA A 68 -40.73 -33.77 -71.13
CA ALA A 68 -42.00 -33.39 -71.71
C ALA A 68 -42.82 -34.66 -71.94
N PRO A 69 -44.09 -34.71 -71.47
CA PRO A 69 -44.90 -35.90 -71.64
C PRO A 69 -44.82 -36.26 -73.12
N ILE A 70 -44.38 -37.48 -73.41
CA ILE A 70 -44.29 -37.98 -74.79
C ILE A 70 -45.65 -37.68 -75.40
N GLN A 71 -45.70 -36.72 -76.32
CA GLN A 71 -46.90 -36.44 -77.10
C GLN A 71 -47.08 -37.66 -77.99
N TYR A 72 -47.72 -38.69 -77.44
CA TYR A 72 -48.22 -39.80 -78.20
C TYR A 72 -49.31 -39.21 -79.09
N ASN A 73 -48.95 -38.93 -80.34
CA ASN A 73 -49.88 -38.54 -81.38
C ASN A 73 -50.24 -39.80 -82.17
N PRO A 74 -51.29 -40.56 -81.77
CA PRO A 74 -51.68 -41.79 -82.46
C PRO A 74 -52.21 -41.56 -83.89
N LEU A 75 -52.29 -40.32 -84.35
CA LEU A 75 -52.93 -39.92 -85.60
C LEU A 75 -51.93 -39.61 -86.73
N SER A 76 -50.62 -39.64 -86.47
CA SER A 76 -49.59 -39.35 -87.48
C SER A 76 -49.36 -40.56 -88.41
N GLY A 77 -50.25 -40.77 -89.38
CA GLY A 77 -50.11 -41.83 -90.40
C GLY A 77 -51.40 -42.34 -91.06
N LEU A 78 -52.54 -41.65 -90.89
CA LEU A 78 -53.86 -42.14 -91.32
C LEU A 78 -54.06 -42.07 -92.84
N ASN A 79 -54.27 -43.23 -93.49
CA ASN A 79 -54.76 -43.35 -94.86
C ASN A 79 -55.96 -44.30 -94.90
N ILE A 80 -57.16 -43.74 -95.09
CA ILE A 80 -58.42 -44.49 -95.17
C ILE A 80 -58.50 -45.12 -96.56
N GLN A 81 -58.65 -46.45 -96.65
CA GLN A 81 -58.78 -47.10 -97.96
C GLN A 81 -60.13 -46.74 -98.60
N GLN A 82 -60.09 -46.26 -99.84
CA GLN A 82 -61.26 -45.90 -100.63
C GLN A 82 -61.68 -47.05 -101.55
N TYR A 83 -62.99 -47.24 -101.71
CA TYR A 83 -63.57 -48.23 -102.61
C TYR A 83 -63.43 -47.78 -104.08
N ALA A 84 -62.94 -48.66 -104.95
CA ALA A 84 -62.93 -48.48 -106.40
C ALA A 84 -63.77 -49.59 -107.05
N ALA A 85 -64.80 -49.21 -107.82
CA ALA A 85 -65.69 -50.15 -108.50
C ALA A 85 -65.02 -50.78 -109.72
N ARG A 86 -65.27 -52.08 -109.94
CA ARG A 86 -64.87 -52.80 -111.16
C ARG A 86 -66.01 -52.74 -112.18
N GLU A 87 -65.69 -52.35 -113.41
CA GLU A 87 -66.63 -52.25 -114.55
C GLU A 87 -66.43 -53.43 -115.53
N SER A 88 -67.51 -53.89 -116.19
CA SER A 88 -67.46 -54.96 -117.19
C SER A 88 -67.45 -54.40 -118.62
N ASN A 89 -66.47 -54.80 -119.44
CA ASN A 89 -66.49 -54.59 -120.89
C ASN A 89 -67.19 -55.79 -121.55
N VAL A 90 -68.20 -55.51 -122.39
CA VAL A 90 -68.97 -56.55 -123.10
C VAL A 90 -68.09 -57.25 -124.13
N ASN A 91 -68.03 -58.58 -124.11
CA ASN A 91 -67.34 -59.37 -125.13
C ASN A 91 -68.26 -59.59 -126.34
N PRO A 92 -68.00 -58.94 -127.50
CA PRO A 92 -68.92 -58.98 -128.63
C PRO A 92 -69.17 -60.39 -129.18
N GLU A 93 -68.17 -61.27 -129.09
CA GLU A 93 -68.22 -62.61 -129.69
C GLU A 93 -69.16 -63.57 -128.94
N THR A 94 -69.27 -63.43 -127.61
CA THR A 94 -70.02 -64.38 -126.77
C THR A 94 -71.23 -63.77 -126.07
N GLU A 95 -71.22 -62.47 -125.81
CA GLU A 95 -72.28 -61.78 -125.04
C GLU A 95 -73.27 -61.03 -125.93
N THR A 96 -73.14 -61.14 -127.26
CA THR A 96 -74.12 -60.58 -128.21
C THR A 96 -74.81 -61.67 -129.00
N ALA A 97 -76.11 -61.46 -129.25
CA ALA A 97 -76.89 -62.40 -130.05
C ALA A 97 -76.31 -62.57 -131.46
N ALA A 98 -75.69 -61.52 -132.02
CA ALA A 98 -75.05 -61.56 -133.34
C ALA A 98 -73.84 -62.51 -133.37
N GLY A 99 -72.93 -62.41 -132.39
CA GLY A 99 -71.75 -63.29 -132.30
C GLY A 99 -72.14 -64.76 -132.08
N GLN A 100 -73.15 -65.01 -131.24
CA GLN A 100 -73.70 -66.35 -131.03
C GLN A 100 -74.38 -66.91 -132.29
N LEU A 101 -75.09 -66.07 -133.05
CA LEU A 101 -75.73 -66.47 -134.31
C LEU A 101 -74.68 -66.88 -135.34
N ASP A 102 -73.61 -66.09 -135.47
CA ASP A 102 -72.46 -66.40 -136.34
C ASP A 102 -71.81 -67.73 -135.96
N SER A 103 -71.64 -67.99 -134.67
CA SER A 103 -71.11 -69.27 -134.18
C SER A 103 -72.04 -70.46 -134.52
N ILE A 104 -73.36 -70.28 -134.53
CA ILE A 104 -74.33 -71.36 -134.86
C ILE A 104 -74.43 -71.61 -136.38
N LEU A 105 -74.37 -70.54 -137.19
CA LEU A 105 -74.55 -70.58 -138.65
C LEU A 105 -73.25 -70.75 -139.44
N ALA A 106 -72.11 -70.87 -138.76
CA ALA A 106 -70.82 -71.14 -139.39
C ALA A 106 -70.93 -72.26 -140.44
N LYS A 107 -70.30 -72.07 -141.61
CA LYS A 107 -70.57 -72.77 -142.89
C LYS A 107 -70.48 -74.31 -142.83
N ASP A 108 -69.82 -74.85 -141.80
CA ASP A 108 -69.57 -76.27 -141.53
C ASP A 108 -70.19 -76.79 -140.22
N SER A 109 -71.05 -76.00 -139.56
CA SER A 109 -71.74 -76.41 -138.34
C SER A 109 -72.46 -77.75 -138.56
N PRO A 110 -72.35 -78.72 -137.64
CA PRO A 110 -73.03 -80.02 -137.75
C PRO A 110 -74.53 -79.87 -138.00
N LEU A 111 -75.13 -78.82 -137.41
CA LEU A 111 -76.54 -78.48 -137.59
C LEU A 111 -76.83 -78.00 -139.03
N MET A 112 -75.96 -77.17 -139.62
CA MET A 112 -76.09 -76.73 -141.03
C MET A 112 -75.90 -77.88 -142.01
N ARG A 113 -74.98 -78.81 -141.72
CA ARG A 113 -74.82 -80.06 -142.51
C ARG A 113 -76.10 -80.89 -142.44
N ARG A 114 -76.67 -81.06 -141.25
CA ARG A 114 -77.94 -81.78 -141.05
C ARG A 114 -79.11 -81.09 -141.76
N ALA A 115 -79.21 -79.76 -141.67
CA ALA A 115 -80.23 -78.98 -142.35
C ALA A 115 -80.15 -79.13 -143.87
N ARG A 116 -78.94 -79.07 -144.46
CA ARG A 116 -78.73 -79.35 -145.90
C ARG A 116 -79.11 -80.78 -146.26
N THR A 117 -78.74 -81.78 -145.45
CA THR A 117 -79.10 -83.18 -145.71
C THR A 117 -80.61 -83.41 -145.68
N ILE A 118 -81.31 -82.86 -144.69
CA ILE A 118 -82.78 -82.97 -144.59
C ILE A 118 -83.46 -82.26 -145.76
N ALA A 119 -82.94 -81.10 -146.18
CA ALA A 119 -83.42 -80.39 -147.36
C ALA A 119 -83.25 -81.25 -148.62
N SER A 120 -82.07 -81.87 -148.83
CA SER A 120 -81.83 -82.79 -149.95
C SER A 120 -82.76 -84.02 -149.93
N GLN A 121 -83.04 -84.59 -148.75
CA GLN A 121 -83.92 -85.75 -148.60
C GLN A 121 -85.39 -85.43 -148.91
N ASN A 122 -85.92 -84.33 -148.39
CA ASN A 122 -87.31 -83.90 -148.65
C ASN A 122 -87.52 -83.53 -150.13
N MET A 123 -86.50 -83.00 -150.80
CA MET A 123 -86.56 -82.63 -152.22
C MET A 123 -86.43 -83.84 -153.14
N ASN A 124 -85.67 -84.88 -152.74
CA ASN A 124 -85.59 -86.18 -153.41
C ASN A 124 -86.97 -86.86 -153.53
N GLN A 125 -87.80 -86.76 -152.49
CA GLN A 125 -89.16 -87.31 -152.49
C GLN A 125 -90.08 -86.63 -153.52
N ARG A 126 -89.71 -85.43 -154.00
CA ARG A 126 -90.52 -84.63 -154.93
C ARG A 126 -90.03 -84.70 -156.38
N GLY A 127 -89.02 -85.51 -156.68
CA GLY A 127 -88.50 -85.67 -158.05
C GLY A 127 -87.77 -84.43 -158.62
N LEU A 128 -87.47 -83.43 -157.78
CA LEU A 128 -86.87 -82.15 -158.16
C LEU A 128 -85.38 -82.09 -157.80
N ILE A 129 -84.60 -83.10 -158.22
CA ILE A 129 -83.20 -83.30 -157.81
C ILE A 129 -82.22 -82.20 -158.26
N ASN A 130 -82.59 -81.33 -159.22
CA ASN A 130 -81.59 -80.47 -159.86
C ASN A 130 -81.98 -78.98 -159.91
N SER A 131 -82.47 -78.41 -158.81
CA SER A 131 -82.74 -76.97 -158.74
C SER A 131 -82.18 -76.32 -157.47
N SER A 132 -81.41 -75.25 -157.65
CA SER A 132 -80.72 -74.42 -156.64
C SER A 132 -81.61 -73.87 -155.52
N MET A 133 -82.93 -73.97 -155.66
CA MET A 133 -83.91 -73.62 -154.64
C MET A 133 -83.82 -74.54 -153.39
N ALA A 134 -83.28 -75.76 -153.54
CA ALA A 134 -83.04 -76.70 -152.46
C ALA A 134 -82.12 -76.15 -151.35
N GLN A 135 -81.14 -75.34 -151.74
CA GLN A 135 -80.11 -74.85 -150.82
C GLN A 135 -80.57 -73.60 -150.05
N GLY A 136 -81.52 -72.82 -150.58
CA GLY A 136 -82.03 -71.62 -149.91
C GLY A 136 -82.98 -71.91 -148.75
N ALA A 137 -83.91 -72.85 -148.93
CA ALA A 137 -84.95 -73.12 -147.93
C ALA A 137 -84.41 -73.76 -146.63
N GLY A 138 -83.41 -74.64 -146.75
CA GLY A 138 -82.79 -75.29 -145.59
C GLY A 138 -81.99 -74.34 -144.71
N VAL A 139 -81.38 -73.30 -145.30
CA VAL A 139 -80.63 -72.28 -144.56
C VAL A 139 -81.57 -71.31 -143.86
N ALA A 140 -82.63 -70.85 -144.53
CA ALA A 140 -83.60 -69.93 -143.94
C ALA A 140 -84.30 -70.53 -142.70
N ALA A 141 -84.77 -71.79 -142.80
CA ALA A 141 -85.40 -72.47 -141.67
C ALA A 141 -84.46 -72.66 -140.46
N MET A 142 -83.16 -72.74 -140.71
CA MET A 142 -82.17 -72.85 -139.64
C MET A 142 -81.85 -71.50 -139.00
N ILE A 143 -81.82 -70.40 -139.77
CA ILE A 143 -81.69 -69.04 -139.22
C ILE A 143 -82.86 -68.75 -138.27
N ASP A 144 -84.10 -68.99 -138.69
CA ASP A 144 -85.29 -68.76 -137.86
C ASP A 144 -85.28 -69.59 -136.56
N ARG A 145 -84.68 -70.79 -136.60
CA ARG A 145 -84.54 -71.66 -135.43
C ARG A 145 -83.35 -71.27 -134.55
N ALA A 146 -82.29 -70.71 -135.12
CA ALA A 146 -81.06 -70.34 -134.44
C ALA A 146 -81.16 -68.99 -133.70
N THR A 147 -81.91 -68.03 -134.24
CA THR A 147 -82.08 -66.71 -133.61
C THR A 147 -82.56 -66.74 -132.15
N PRO A 148 -83.60 -67.52 -131.77
CA PRO A 148 -84.03 -67.55 -130.37
C PRO A 148 -83.00 -68.21 -129.45
N ILE A 149 -82.20 -69.16 -129.95
CA ILE A 149 -81.16 -69.82 -129.16
C ILE A 149 -80.00 -68.84 -128.89
N ALA A 150 -79.55 -68.14 -129.92
CA ALA A 150 -78.49 -67.14 -129.80
C ALA A 150 -78.87 -65.96 -128.89
N GLN A 151 -80.14 -65.54 -128.92
CA GLN A 151 -80.66 -64.53 -127.99
C GLN A 151 -80.63 -65.02 -126.54
N GLN A 152 -81.06 -66.27 -126.28
CA GLN A 152 -81.07 -66.86 -124.95
C GLN A 152 -79.65 -67.04 -124.37
N ASP A 153 -78.69 -67.48 -125.19
CA ASP A 153 -77.31 -67.67 -124.74
C ASP A 153 -76.62 -66.34 -124.45
N ALA A 154 -76.78 -65.34 -125.34
CA ALA A 154 -76.23 -64.01 -125.12
C ALA A 154 -76.75 -63.38 -123.81
N GLU A 155 -78.05 -63.55 -123.54
CA GLU A 155 -78.67 -63.11 -122.29
C GLU A 155 -78.10 -63.86 -121.07
N THR A 156 -77.85 -65.17 -121.19
CA THR A 156 -77.25 -65.98 -120.11
C THR A 156 -75.82 -65.54 -119.78
N TYR A 157 -74.98 -65.30 -120.78
CA TYR A 157 -73.61 -64.83 -120.58
C TYR A 157 -73.56 -63.41 -120.03
N SER A 158 -74.37 -62.50 -120.57
CA SER A 158 -74.50 -61.12 -120.06
C SER A 158 -74.94 -61.12 -118.59
N ASN A 159 -75.96 -61.90 -118.24
CA ASN A 159 -76.44 -62.03 -116.86
C ASN A 159 -75.36 -62.61 -115.91
N ARG A 160 -74.57 -63.59 -116.36
CA ARG A 160 -73.46 -64.13 -115.58
C ARG A 160 -72.37 -63.10 -115.32
N SER A 161 -72.04 -62.29 -116.32
CA SER A 161 -71.05 -61.21 -116.21
C SER A 161 -71.49 -60.15 -115.19
N LEU A 162 -72.75 -59.71 -115.31
CA LEU A 162 -73.37 -58.76 -114.37
C LEU A 162 -73.41 -59.30 -112.93
N ALA A 163 -73.77 -60.57 -112.75
CA ALA A 163 -73.80 -61.21 -111.43
C ALA A 163 -72.40 -61.31 -110.80
N ASN A 164 -71.38 -61.65 -111.59
CA ASN A 164 -70.00 -61.72 -111.10
C ASN A 164 -69.44 -60.33 -110.74
N MET A 165 -69.72 -59.32 -111.56
CA MET A 165 -69.35 -57.94 -111.26
C MET A 165 -70.02 -57.43 -109.98
N GLY A 166 -71.32 -57.70 -109.81
CA GLY A 166 -72.05 -57.38 -108.58
C GLY A 166 -71.44 -58.05 -107.34
N ALA A 167 -71.08 -59.33 -107.45
CA ALA A 167 -70.43 -60.07 -106.36
C ALA A 167 -69.05 -59.52 -106.01
N VAL A 168 -68.20 -59.21 -107.00
CA VAL A 168 -66.86 -58.63 -106.77
C VAL A 168 -66.96 -57.24 -106.14
N ASN A 169 -67.86 -56.39 -106.63
CA ASN A 169 -68.06 -55.05 -106.07
C ASN A 169 -68.58 -55.11 -104.63
N THR A 170 -69.52 -56.01 -104.33
CA THR A 170 -70.01 -56.23 -102.97
C THR A 170 -68.90 -56.74 -102.03
N ALA A 171 -68.08 -57.69 -102.48
CA ALA A 171 -66.95 -58.20 -101.70
C ALA A 171 -65.90 -57.11 -101.41
N ASN A 172 -65.61 -56.25 -102.39
CA ASN A 172 -64.69 -55.13 -102.21
C ASN A 172 -65.24 -54.08 -101.24
N GLN A 173 -66.52 -53.72 -101.32
CA GLN A 173 -67.16 -52.82 -100.35
C GLN A 173 -67.10 -53.39 -98.92
N PHE A 174 -67.36 -54.69 -98.77
CA PHE A 174 -67.30 -55.37 -97.48
C PHE A 174 -65.87 -55.37 -96.90
N ASN A 175 -64.85 -55.67 -97.70
CA ASN A 175 -63.45 -55.65 -97.27
C ASN A 175 -63.00 -54.25 -96.80
N VAL A 176 -63.35 -53.19 -97.55
CA VAL A 176 -63.03 -51.81 -97.15
C VAL A 176 -63.77 -51.42 -95.88
N GLY A 177 -65.06 -51.78 -95.76
CA GLY A 177 -65.86 -51.53 -94.57
C GLY A 177 -65.31 -52.22 -93.31
N GLN A 178 -64.95 -53.51 -93.40
CA GLN A 178 -64.34 -54.23 -92.29
C GLN A 178 -62.96 -53.69 -91.90
N ASN A 179 -62.13 -53.35 -92.88
CA ASN A 179 -60.79 -52.82 -92.61
C ASN A 179 -60.86 -51.46 -91.88
N ASN A 180 -61.74 -50.57 -92.33
CA ASN A 180 -61.98 -49.28 -91.67
C ASN A 180 -62.60 -49.45 -90.27
N ALA A 181 -63.48 -50.43 -90.06
CA ALA A 181 -64.05 -50.72 -88.74
C ALA A 181 -63.01 -51.27 -87.76
N LEU A 182 -62.16 -52.21 -88.21
CA LEU A 182 -61.07 -52.76 -87.40
C LEU A 182 -60.04 -51.67 -87.04
N PHE A 183 -59.76 -50.76 -87.97
CA PHE A 183 -58.91 -49.60 -87.73
C PHE A 183 -59.50 -48.64 -86.69
N GLY A 184 -60.81 -48.37 -86.77
CA GLY A 184 -61.53 -47.57 -85.75
C GLY A 184 -61.47 -48.19 -84.34
N GLN A 185 -61.52 -49.52 -84.24
CA GLN A 185 -61.33 -50.23 -82.98
C GLN A 185 -59.91 -50.06 -82.41
N GLY A 186 -58.88 -50.09 -83.27
CA GLY A 186 -57.49 -49.85 -82.87
C GLY A 186 -57.25 -48.44 -82.30
N LEU A 187 -57.91 -47.42 -82.86
CA LEU A 187 -57.86 -46.05 -82.34
C LEU A 187 -58.50 -45.93 -80.95
N GLY A 188 -59.60 -46.63 -80.69
CA GLY A 188 -60.24 -46.67 -79.37
C GLY A 188 -59.31 -47.22 -78.28
N ILE A 189 -58.66 -48.35 -78.56
CA ILE A 189 -57.71 -49.00 -77.64
C ILE A 189 -56.52 -48.07 -77.32
N ALA A 190 -55.97 -47.40 -78.33
CA ALA A 190 -54.84 -46.48 -78.16
C ALA A 190 -55.21 -45.24 -77.30
N ALA A 191 -56.42 -44.71 -77.47
CA ALA A 191 -56.93 -43.59 -76.67
C ALA A 191 -57.17 -43.97 -75.20
N ASP A 192 -57.70 -45.16 -74.95
CA ASP A 192 -57.94 -45.66 -73.58
C ASP A 192 -56.62 -45.95 -72.85
N TYR A 193 -55.64 -46.52 -73.55
CA TYR A 193 -54.29 -46.73 -73.00
C TYR A 193 -53.60 -45.41 -72.61
N ALA A 194 -53.74 -44.35 -73.42
CA ALA A 194 -53.19 -43.03 -73.12
C ALA A 194 -53.84 -42.40 -71.86
N LYS A 195 -55.17 -42.53 -71.69
CA LYS A 195 -55.88 -42.07 -70.49
C LYS A 195 -55.41 -42.80 -69.23
N GLN A 196 -55.17 -44.12 -69.32
CA GLN A 196 -54.67 -44.92 -68.20
C GLN A 196 -53.28 -44.46 -67.75
N ILE A 197 -52.36 -44.20 -68.69
CA ILE A 197 -51.00 -43.72 -68.36
C ILE A 197 -51.06 -42.34 -67.69
N GLN A 198 -51.86 -41.42 -68.21
CA GLN A 198 -52.03 -40.10 -67.59
C GLN A 198 -52.58 -40.21 -66.16
N GLY A 199 -53.59 -41.06 -65.94
CA GLY A 199 -54.14 -41.31 -64.60
C GLY A 199 -53.13 -41.88 -63.61
N GLN A 200 -52.30 -42.83 -64.04
CA GLN A 200 -51.21 -43.38 -63.22
C GLN A 200 -50.11 -42.35 -62.92
N GLY A 201 -49.81 -41.46 -63.87
CA GLY A 201 -48.88 -40.36 -63.69
C GLY A 201 -49.33 -39.40 -62.58
N PHE A 202 -50.59 -38.99 -62.58
CA PHE A 202 -51.15 -38.14 -61.52
C PHE A 202 -51.14 -38.81 -60.14
N GLN A 203 -51.58 -40.07 -60.05
CA GLN A 203 -51.59 -40.81 -58.79
C GLN A 203 -50.18 -41.02 -58.22
N THR A 204 -49.18 -41.20 -59.08
CA THR A 204 -47.78 -41.32 -58.65
C THR A 204 -47.26 -39.98 -58.16
N SER A 205 -47.55 -38.89 -58.89
CA SER A 205 -47.15 -37.53 -58.49
C SER A 205 -47.77 -37.11 -57.15
N GLU A 206 -49.05 -37.42 -56.92
CA GLU A 206 -49.74 -37.11 -55.66
C GLU A 206 -49.15 -37.89 -54.47
N ARG A 207 -48.82 -39.16 -54.68
CA ARG A 207 -48.17 -39.99 -53.66
C ARG A 207 -46.77 -39.50 -53.34
N THR A 208 -45.98 -39.13 -54.36
CA THR A 208 -44.64 -38.57 -54.17
C THR A 208 -44.70 -37.25 -53.42
N ALA A 209 -45.59 -36.33 -53.80
CA ALA A 209 -45.77 -35.06 -53.08
C ALA A 209 -46.19 -35.26 -51.61
N THR A 210 -47.07 -36.24 -51.34
CA THR A 210 -47.49 -36.56 -49.97
C THR A 210 -46.34 -37.16 -49.14
N GLN A 211 -45.54 -38.03 -49.75
CA GLN A 211 -44.36 -38.62 -49.10
C GLN A 211 -43.28 -37.57 -48.82
N GLU A 212 -43.01 -36.67 -49.77
CA GLU A 212 -42.06 -35.56 -49.61
C GLU A 212 -42.51 -34.59 -48.52
N PHE A 213 -43.80 -34.24 -48.47
CA PHE A 213 -44.34 -33.38 -47.41
C PHE A 213 -44.21 -34.03 -46.03
N THR A 214 -44.57 -35.31 -45.90
CA THR A 214 -44.46 -36.05 -44.63
C THR A 214 -43.00 -36.19 -44.19
N ALA A 215 -42.08 -36.42 -45.12
CA ALA A 215 -40.65 -36.47 -44.84
C ALA A 215 -40.09 -35.11 -44.39
N ALA A 216 -40.53 -34.01 -45.03
CA ALA A 216 -40.16 -32.65 -44.65
C ALA A 216 -40.68 -32.29 -43.25
N GLN A 217 -41.93 -32.65 -42.93
CA GLN A 217 -42.51 -32.47 -41.59
C GLN A 217 -41.72 -33.24 -40.54
N SER A 218 -41.43 -34.52 -40.79
CA SER A 218 -40.62 -35.35 -39.88
C SER A 218 -39.18 -34.81 -39.71
N ALA A 219 -38.60 -34.21 -40.76
CA ALA A 219 -37.29 -33.59 -40.68
C ALA A 219 -37.31 -32.30 -39.83
N LEU A 220 -38.35 -31.49 -39.96
CA LEU A 220 -38.56 -30.30 -39.14
C LEU A 220 -38.76 -30.65 -37.67
N GLU A 221 -39.57 -31.66 -37.36
CA GLU A 221 -39.78 -32.15 -36.00
C GLU A 221 -38.47 -32.63 -35.36
N ARG A 222 -37.66 -33.40 -36.10
CA ARG A 222 -36.32 -33.82 -35.62
C ARG A 222 -35.40 -32.61 -35.39
N ALA A 223 -35.39 -31.64 -36.30
CA ALA A 223 -34.58 -30.44 -36.15
C ALA A 223 -34.98 -29.61 -34.92
N GLN A 224 -36.28 -29.49 -34.64
CA GLN A 224 -36.79 -28.82 -33.43
C GLN A 224 -36.42 -29.60 -32.16
N GLN A 225 -36.55 -30.92 -32.17
CA GLN A 225 -36.17 -31.77 -31.02
C GLN A 225 -34.66 -31.65 -30.73
N ILE A 226 -33.82 -31.64 -31.76
CA ILE A 226 -32.36 -31.44 -31.62
C ILE A 226 -32.08 -30.04 -31.05
N ALA A 227 -32.67 -28.99 -31.61
CA ALA A 227 -32.46 -27.62 -31.14
C ALA A 227 -32.89 -27.42 -29.67
N LEU A 228 -34.00 -28.03 -29.26
CA LEU A 228 -34.44 -28.02 -27.87
C LEU A 228 -33.49 -28.79 -26.96
N THR A 229 -32.97 -29.92 -27.42
CA THR A 229 -32.01 -30.74 -26.67
C THR A 229 -30.68 -30.00 -26.50
N ASP A 230 -30.13 -29.43 -27.58
CA ASP A 230 -28.90 -28.63 -27.55
C ASP A 230 -29.03 -27.43 -26.62
N LYS A 231 -30.18 -26.72 -26.68
CA LYS A 231 -30.45 -25.60 -25.78
C LYS A 231 -30.57 -26.03 -24.31
N SER A 232 -31.15 -27.21 -24.05
CA SER A 232 -31.24 -27.77 -22.70
C SER A 232 -29.87 -28.19 -22.15
N LEU A 233 -29.02 -28.77 -23.01
CA LEU A 233 -27.66 -29.17 -22.65
C LEU A 233 -26.80 -27.94 -22.37
N ALA A 234 -26.83 -26.93 -23.24
CA ALA A 234 -26.13 -25.67 -23.03
C ALA A 234 -26.60 -24.95 -21.75
N ALA A 235 -27.90 -25.01 -21.43
CA ALA A 235 -28.41 -24.45 -20.17
C ALA A 235 -27.90 -25.22 -18.94
N GLN A 236 -27.82 -26.56 -19.02
CA GLN A 236 -27.29 -27.40 -17.96
C GLN A 236 -25.78 -27.17 -17.74
N GLU A 237 -25.00 -27.07 -18.82
CA GLU A 237 -23.57 -26.76 -18.76
C GLU A 237 -23.32 -25.38 -18.14
N ASN A 238 -24.09 -24.36 -18.55
CA ASN A 238 -23.99 -23.02 -17.98
C ASN A 238 -24.34 -23.00 -16.48
N LEU A 239 -25.35 -23.76 -16.07
CA LEU A 239 -25.71 -23.88 -14.65
C LEU A 239 -24.59 -24.55 -13.85
N GLN A 240 -24.01 -25.63 -14.38
CA GLN A 240 -22.93 -26.35 -13.71
C GLN A 240 -21.67 -25.50 -13.61
N LYS A 241 -21.34 -24.74 -14.66
CA LYS A 241 -20.24 -23.77 -14.65
C LYS A 241 -20.49 -22.67 -13.61
N ALA A 242 -21.70 -22.11 -13.55
CA ALA A 242 -22.04 -21.09 -12.57
C ALA A 242 -21.93 -21.60 -11.12
N GLN A 243 -22.31 -22.86 -10.86
CA GLN A 243 -22.13 -23.49 -9.54
C GLN A 243 -20.65 -23.67 -9.18
N GLN A 244 -19.83 -24.11 -10.14
CA GLN A 244 -18.38 -24.23 -9.93
C GLN A 244 -17.72 -22.87 -9.66
N ASP A 245 -18.07 -21.85 -10.45
CA ASP A 245 -17.56 -20.49 -10.29
C ASP A 245 -17.98 -19.90 -8.94
N PHE A 246 -19.21 -20.15 -8.50
CA PHE A 246 -19.70 -19.75 -7.18
C PHE A 246 -18.93 -20.42 -6.04
N ASN A 247 -18.75 -21.74 -6.10
CA ASN A 247 -17.98 -22.47 -5.09
C ASN A 247 -16.52 -22.03 -5.05
N ALA A 248 -15.92 -21.75 -6.21
CA ALA A 248 -14.56 -21.22 -6.30
C ALA A 248 -14.46 -19.81 -5.70
N ALA A 249 -15.44 -18.93 -5.97
CA ALA A 249 -15.51 -17.61 -5.37
C ALA A 249 -15.66 -17.67 -3.85
N GLN A 250 -16.50 -18.57 -3.35
CA GLN A 250 -16.67 -18.80 -1.91
C GLN A 250 -15.37 -19.29 -1.26
N ALA A 251 -14.73 -20.30 -1.85
CA ALA A 251 -13.44 -20.79 -1.37
C ALA A 251 -12.33 -19.72 -1.41
N ASN A 252 -12.35 -18.82 -2.41
CA ASN A 252 -11.41 -17.69 -2.48
C ASN A 252 -11.65 -16.68 -1.36
N LEU A 253 -12.92 -16.38 -1.05
CA LEU A 253 -13.30 -15.49 0.03
C LEU A 253 -12.87 -16.06 1.39
N ASP A 254 -13.11 -17.34 1.63
CA ASP A 254 -12.72 -18.01 2.88
C ASP A 254 -11.19 -17.99 3.07
N ARG A 255 -10.43 -18.26 2.00
CA ARG A 255 -8.95 -18.18 2.05
C ARG A 255 -8.47 -16.75 2.28
N LEU A 256 -9.14 -15.75 1.70
CA LEU A 256 -8.80 -14.35 1.91
C LEU A 256 -9.07 -13.93 3.36
N GLN A 257 -10.22 -14.33 3.93
CA GLN A 257 -10.54 -14.09 5.33
C GLN A 257 -9.51 -14.74 6.26
N GLN A 258 -9.25 -16.05 6.11
CA GLN A 258 -8.23 -16.74 6.92
C GLN A 258 -6.84 -16.12 6.80
N THR A 259 -6.45 -15.68 5.61
CA THR A 259 -5.14 -15.03 5.41
C THR A 259 -5.12 -13.67 6.09
N SER A 260 -6.18 -12.87 5.98
CA SER A 260 -6.29 -11.57 6.62
C SER A 260 -6.26 -11.68 8.16
N GLU A 261 -6.97 -12.66 8.72
CA GLU A 261 -6.96 -12.95 10.16
C GLU A 261 -5.58 -13.38 10.64
N ARG A 262 -4.92 -14.29 9.91
CA ARG A 262 -3.56 -14.74 10.24
C ARG A 262 -2.57 -13.58 10.22
N VAL A 263 -2.64 -12.71 9.22
CA VAL A 263 -1.77 -11.53 9.12
C VAL A 263 -2.07 -10.56 10.26
N ALA A 264 -3.34 -10.29 10.56
CA ALA A 264 -3.73 -9.43 11.68
C ALA A 264 -3.20 -9.94 13.03
N ILE A 265 -3.30 -11.26 13.28
CA ILE A 265 -2.76 -11.90 14.49
C ILE A 265 -1.23 -11.75 14.54
N GLN A 266 -0.53 -12.02 13.43
CA GLN A 266 0.93 -11.89 13.38
C GLN A 266 1.40 -10.45 13.59
N SER A 267 0.71 -9.47 12.99
CA SER A 267 0.99 -8.04 13.19
C SER A 267 0.75 -7.62 14.64
N TYR A 268 -0.35 -8.07 15.24
CA TYR A 268 -0.65 -7.81 16.64
C TYR A 268 0.42 -8.38 17.58
N GLN A 269 0.77 -9.67 17.42
CA GLN A 269 1.82 -10.32 18.22
C GLN A 269 3.19 -9.64 18.08
N SER A 270 3.53 -9.19 16.86
CA SER A 270 4.78 -8.46 16.60
C SER A 270 4.78 -7.10 17.30
N SER A 271 3.64 -6.41 17.32
CA SER A 271 3.47 -5.14 18.02
C SER A 271 3.58 -5.30 19.53
N GLU A 272 2.93 -6.32 20.11
CA GLU A 272 3.05 -6.65 21.54
C GLU A 272 4.51 -6.95 21.92
N SER A 273 5.18 -7.80 21.14
CA SER A 273 6.59 -8.13 21.38
C SER A 273 7.50 -6.90 21.27
N ALA A 274 7.17 -5.95 20.39
CA ALA A 274 7.91 -4.69 20.26
C ALA A 274 7.67 -3.77 21.46
N LEU A 275 6.43 -3.69 21.94
CA LEU A 275 6.05 -2.93 23.13
C LEU A 275 6.74 -3.49 24.39
N ASP A 276 6.73 -4.82 24.56
CA ASP A 276 7.40 -5.49 25.68
C ASP A 276 8.90 -5.18 25.70
N ARG A 277 9.58 -5.27 24.54
CA ARG A 277 11.00 -4.91 24.44
C ARG A 277 11.26 -3.44 24.74
N ALA A 278 10.38 -2.54 24.27
CA ALA A 278 10.47 -1.11 24.54
C ALA A 278 10.30 -0.81 26.03
N GLN A 279 9.32 -1.44 26.69
CA GLN A 279 9.09 -1.33 28.13
C GLN A 279 10.26 -1.90 28.94
N GLN A 280 10.78 -3.07 28.56
CA GLN A 280 11.94 -3.68 29.22
C GLN A 280 13.19 -2.81 29.10
N THR A 281 13.41 -2.22 27.92
CA THR A 281 14.52 -1.29 27.67
C THR A 281 14.36 -0.03 28.50
N ALA A 282 13.16 0.57 28.51
CA ALA A 282 12.87 1.76 29.31
C ALA A 282 13.09 1.50 30.81
N LEU A 283 12.70 0.32 31.31
CA LEU A 283 12.93 -0.08 32.70
C LEU A 283 14.42 -0.24 33.01
N GLN A 284 15.18 -0.90 32.13
CA GLN A 284 16.64 -1.04 32.29
C GLN A 284 17.34 0.32 32.28
N THR A 285 16.98 1.22 31.35
CA THR A 285 17.52 2.58 31.31
C THR A 285 17.17 3.37 32.57
N ALA A 286 15.93 3.28 33.05
CA ALA A 286 15.52 3.93 34.29
C ALA A 286 16.32 3.41 35.50
N GLN A 287 16.57 2.09 35.56
CA GLN A 287 17.34 1.48 36.63
C GLN A 287 18.84 1.86 36.59
N GLN A 288 19.42 1.96 35.39
CA GLN A 288 20.79 2.46 35.21
C GLN A 288 20.89 3.92 35.65
N ASN A 289 20.00 4.80 35.16
CA ASN A 289 19.99 6.21 35.52
C ASN A 289 19.82 6.42 37.04
N PHE A 290 18.96 5.63 37.69
CA PHE A 290 18.80 5.68 39.14
C PHE A 290 20.09 5.30 39.88
N THR A 291 20.75 4.23 39.42
CA THR A 291 22.01 3.76 40.01
C THR A 291 23.13 4.79 39.84
N GLU A 292 23.22 5.42 38.66
CA GLU A 292 24.16 6.51 38.39
C GLU A 292 23.88 7.74 39.26
N ALA A 293 22.62 8.15 39.39
CA ALA A 293 22.23 9.26 40.24
C ALA A 293 22.57 9.01 41.72
N GLN A 294 22.39 7.77 42.19
CA GLN A 294 22.77 7.38 43.55
C GLN A 294 24.29 7.44 43.74
N ALA A 295 25.07 6.91 42.78
CA ALA A 295 26.52 6.96 42.83
C ALA A 295 27.05 8.40 42.80
N GLU A 296 26.40 9.30 42.06
CA GLU A 296 26.78 10.70 42.00
C GLU A 296 26.45 11.44 43.31
N LEU A 297 25.31 11.14 43.93
CA LEU A 297 24.97 11.65 45.27
C LEU A 297 25.99 11.19 46.31
N ASP A 298 26.37 9.91 46.29
CA ASP A 298 27.34 9.34 47.22
C ASP A 298 28.72 10.00 47.04
N ARG A 299 29.17 10.21 45.79
CA ARG A 299 30.40 10.98 45.51
C ARG A 299 30.32 12.41 46.01
N ALA A 300 29.22 13.11 45.76
CA ALA A 300 29.04 14.49 46.19
C ALA A 300 29.08 14.61 47.73
N GLN A 301 28.47 13.66 48.44
CA GLN A 301 28.54 13.57 49.90
C GLN A 301 29.97 13.30 50.37
N GLN A 302 30.69 12.38 49.72
CA GLN A 302 32.08 12.07 50.06
C GLN A 302 33.02 13.27 49.84
N ILE A 303 32.85 14.01 48.74
CA ILE A 303 33.60 15.26 48.48
C ILE A 303 33.31 16.28 49.58
N THR A 304 32.04 16.50 49.91
CA THR A 304 31.64 17.47 50.95
C THR A 304 32.23 17.12 52.32
N LEU A 305 32.23 15.84 52.70
CA LEU A 305 32.84 15.38 53.94
C LEU A 305 34.37 15.54 53.92
N THR A 306 34.99 15.30 52.77
CA THR A 306 36.44 15.47 52.59
C THR A 306 36.83 16.95 52.70
N ASP A 307 36.10 17.86 52.06
CA ASP A 307 36.34 19.30 52.14
C ASP A 307 36.16 19.84 53.56
N LYS A 308 35.12 19.37 54.28
CA LYS A 308 34.94 19.69 55.70
C LYS A 308 36.09 19.16 56.56
N SER A 309 36.57 17.95 56.30
CA SER A 309 37.73 17.36 57.00
C SER A 309 39.01 18.17 56.76
N ILE A 310 39.29 18.55 55.52
CA ILE A 310 40.44 19.38 55.15
C ILE A 310 40.36 20.75 55.83
N THR A 311 39.19 21.37 55.81
CA THR A 311 38.96 22.67 56.47
C THR A 311 39.20 22.55 57.97
N ALA A 312 38.63 21.54 58.63
CA ALA A 312 38.82 21.29 60.06
C ALA A 312 40.30 21.02 60.41
N GLN A 313 41.04 20.27 59.57
CA GLN A 313 42.48 20.05 59.77
C GLN A 313 43.27 21.35 59.62
N LYS A 314 42.94 22.20 58.64
CA LYS A 314 43.59 23.49 58.45
C LYS A 314 43.33 24.44 59.62
N ASP A 315 42.11 24.47 60.13
CA ASP A 315 41.73 25.27 61.29
C ASP A 315 42.44 24.77 62.55
N LEU A 316 42.50 23.45 62.75
CA LEU A 316 43.25 22.84 63.84
C LEU A 316 44.74 23.19 63.77
N GLN A 317 45.34 23.11 62.59
CA GLN A 317 46.75 23.45 62.39
C GLN A 317 47.01 24.94 62.65
N THR A 318 46.09 25.81 62.23
CA THR A 318 46.15 27.25 62.52
C THR A 318 46.02 27.53 64.02
N ALA A 319 45.09 26.87 64.70
CA ALA A 319 44.92 26.99 66.15
C ALA A 319 46.16 26.50 66.91
N GLN A 320 46.77 25.39 66.49
CA GLN A 320 48.03 24.89 67.05
C GLN A 320 49.17 25.90 66.88
N GLN A 321 49.31 26.50 65.70
CA GLN A 321 50.33 27.53 65.45
C GLN A 321 50.12 28.78 66.31
N ASN A 322 48.87 29.23 66.45
CA ASN A 322 48.54 30.37 67.30
C ASN A 322 48.80 30.07 68.79
N PHE A 323 48.50 28.85 69.23
CA PHE A 323 48.81 28.41 70.59
C PHE A 323 50.33 28.43 70.85
N ILE A 324 51.13 27.88 69.94
CA ILE A 324 52.60 27.89 70.06
C ILE A 324 53.14 29.34 70.10
N LYS A 325 52.61 30.23 69.25
CA LYS A 325 52.98 31.65 69.28
C LYS A 325 52.63 32.32 70.60
N ALA A 326 51.42 32.10 71.11
CA ALA A 326 50.97 32.66 72.38
C ALA A 326 51.82 32.14 73.56
N GLN A 327 52.19 30.85 73.53
CA GLN A 327 53.10 30.26 74.52
C GLN A 327 54.48 30.94 74.48
N ALA A 328 55.05 31.13 73.29
CA ALA A 328 56.33 31.80 73.12
C ALA A 328 56.30 33.28 73.53
N GLU A 329 55.20 33.99 73.28
CA GLU A 329 55.00 35.37 73.75
C GLU A 329 54.90 35.44 75.27
N LEU A 330 54.18 34.50 75.90
CA LEU A 330 54.08 34.41 77.35
C LEU A 330 55.45 34.16 77.99
N ASP A 331 56.22 33.19 77.47
CA ASP A 331 57.56 32.88 77.96
C ASP A 331 58.49 34.08 77.80
N ARG A 332 58.41 34.79 76.67
CA ARG A 332 59.20 36.00 76.43
C ARG A 332 58.81 37.15 77.37
N ALA A 333 57.52 37.35 77.62
CA ALA A 333 57.02 38.36 78.56
C ALA A 333 57.46 38.07 80.01
N GLN A 334 57.44 36.79 80.42
CA GLN A 334 57.98 36.36 81.71
C GLN A 334 59.48 36.60 81.81
N GLN A 335 60.24 36.27 80.76
CA GLN A 335 61.68 36.50 80.72
C GLN A 335 62.04 38.00 80.80
N VAL A 336 61.32 38.86 80.08
CA VAL A 336 61.47 40.32 80.17
C VAL A 336 61.19 40.80 81.59
N THR A 337 60.08 40.36 82.19
CA THR A 337 59.71 40.75 83.57
C THR A 337 60.77 40.33 84.60
N LEU A 338 61.30 39.11 84.49
CA LEU A 338 62.39 38.64 85.37
C LEU A 338 63.68 39.43 85.14
N THR A 339 63.99 39.77 83.89
CA THR A 339 65.16 40.58 83.54
C THR A 339 65.04 41.99 84.12
N ASP A 340 63.90 42.65 83.96
CA ASP A 340 63.66 44.00 84.51
C ASP A 340 63.73 44.02 86.04
N LYS A 341 63.17 43.00 86.70
CA LYS A 341 63.32 42.83 88.16
C LYS A 341 64.78 42.64 88.58
N SER A 342 65.56 41.86 87.82
CA SER A 342 67.00 41.65 88.11
C SER A 342 67.82 42.93 87.94
N ILE A 343 67.53 43.71 86.89
CA ILE A 343 68.18 45.00 86.62
C ILE A 343 67.85 45.98 87.74
N THR A 344 66.58 46.05 88.15
CA THR A 344 66.12 46.91 89.25
C THR A 344 66.81 46.53 90.56
N ALA A 345 66.81 45.24 90.92
CA ALA A 345 67.49 44.76 92.12
C ALA A 345 69.00 45.03 92.09
N GLN A 346 69.65 44.92 90.93
CA GLN A 346 71.08 45.19 90.78
C GLN A 346 71.39 46.68 90.92
N LYS A 347 70.52 47.56 90.38
CA LYS A 347 70.60 49.02 90.56
C LYS A 347 70.39 49.44 92.02
N ASP A 348 69.43 48.83 92.70
CA ASP A 348 69.17 49.09 94.12
C ASP A 348 70.34 48.62 94.99
N LEU A 349 70.91 47.44 94.69
CA LEU A 349 72.13 46.95 95.34
C LEU A 349 73.32 47.90 95.13
N GLN A 350 73.51 48.39 93.90
CA GLN A 350 74.57 49.35 93.60
C GLN A 350 74.37 50.67 94.36
N THR A 351 73.13 51.14 94.46
CA THR A 351 72.77 52.35 95.22
C THR A 351 73.02 52.14 96.72
N ALA A 352 72.63 50.99 97.27
CA ALA A 352 72.89 50.64 98.66
C ALA A 352 74.39 50.52 98.97
N GLN A 353 75.18 49.92 98.06
CA GLN A 353 76.64 49.87 98.17
C GLN A 353 77.26 51.26 98.17
N GLN A 354 76.83 52.16 97.29
CA GLN A 354 77.32 53.54 97.25
C GLN A 354 76.96 54.32 98.52
N ASN A 355 75.74 54.14 99.04
CA ASN A 355 75.33 54.76 100.30
C ASN A 355 76.11 54.21 101.49
N PHE A 356 76.41 52.91 101.51
CA PHE A 356 77.25 52.29 102.53
C PHE A 356 78.68 52.85 102.49
N ILE A 357 79.30 52.95 101.31
CA ILE A 357 80.63 53.55 101.14
C ILE A 357 80.64 55.00 101.62
N LYS A 358 79.61 55.79 101.28
CA LYS A 358 79.48 57.18 101.77
C LYS A 358 79.35 57.26 103.28
N ALA A 359 78.50 56.42 103.88
CA ALA A 359 78.32 56.37 105.33
C ALA A 359 79.62 55.95 106.05
N GLN A 360 80.38 55.01 105.47
CA GLN A 360 81.68 54.61 106.00
C GLN A 360 82.69 55.76 105.92
N ALA A 361 82.75 56.47 104.79
CA ALA A 361 83.62 57.64 104.64
C ALA A 361 83.25 58.78 105.60
N GLU A 362 81.96 59.01 105.84
CA GLU A 362 81.48 59.98 106.84
C GLU A 362 81.84 59.57 108.27
N LEU A 363 81.72 58.28 108.61
CA LEU A 363 82.13 57.74 109.90
C LEU A 363 83.65 57.92 110.10
N ASP A 364 84.46 57.54 109.12
CA ASP A 364 85.92 57.69 109.17
C ASP A 364 86.32 59.17 109.31
N ARG A 365 85.64 60.07 108.59
CA ARG A 365 85.85 61.52 108.70
C ARG A 365 85.44 62.06 110.07
N ALA A 366 84.32 61.59 110.64
CA ALA A 366 83.89 61.97 111.99
C ALA A 366 84.86 61.46 113.07
N GLN A 367 85.40 60.26 112.91
CA GLN A 367 86.46 59.72 113.78
C GLN A 367 87.74 60.54 113.68
N GLN A 368 88.14 60.93 112.45
CA GLN A 368 89.32 61.77 112.23
C GLN A 368 89.16 63.17 112.81
N ILE A 369 87.98 63.79 112.69
CA ILE A 369 87.66 65.07 113.34
C ILE A 369 87.75 64.91 114.87
N THR A 370 87.16 63.86 115.43
CA THR A 370 87.19 63.60 116.88
C THR A 370 88.62 63.41 117.40
N LEU A 371 89.47 62.68 116.67
CA LEU A 371 90.89 62.51 117.01
C LEU A 371 91.68 63.83 116.89
N THR A 372 91.35 64.63 115.89
CA THR A 372 91.95 65.96 115.66
C THR A 372 91.55 66.94 116.78
N ASP A 373 90.28 66.99 117.16
CA ASP A 373 89.80 67.81 118.27
C ASP A 373 90.41 67.39 119.61
N LYS A 374 90.57 66.08 119.83
CA LYS A 374 91.32 65.57 120.99
C LYS A 374 92.79 65.95 120.96
N SER A 375 93.46 65.93 119.80
CA SER A 375 94.87 66.35 119.72
C SER A 375 95.06 67.86 119.88
N ILE A 376 94.14 68.67 119.36
CA ILE A 376 94.11 70.12 119.56
C ILE A 376 93.87 70.43 121.04
N THR A 377 92.92 69.75 121.68
CA THR A 377 92.66 69.90 123.12
C THR A 377 93.89 69.51 123.93
N ALA A 378 94.51 68.36 123.63
CA ALA A 378 95.75 67.92 124.29
C ALA A 378 96.94 68.87 124.05
N GLN A 379 97.07 69.47 122.86
CA GLN A 379 98.09 70.50 122.58
C GLN A 379 97.80 71.79 123.34
N LYS A 380 96.55 72.24 123.41
CA LYS A 380 96.13 73.41 124.19
C LYS A 380 96.38 73.20 125.69
N ASP A 381 96.09 72.00 126.19
CA ASP A 381 96.36 71.61 127.57
C ASP A 381 97.87 71.52 127.84
N LEU A 382 98.66 70.97 126.91
CA LEU A 382 100.12 70.94 127.00
C LEU A 382 100.71 72.36 126.97
N GLN A 383 100.18 73.26 126.14
CA GLN A 383 100.62 74.65 126.05
C GLN A 383 100.24 75.43 127.31
N THR A 384 99.05 75.15 127.87
CA THR A 384 98.60 75.70 129.16
C THR A 384 99.47 75.15 130.30
N ALA A 385 99.82 73.87 130.29
CA ALA A 385 100.71 73.24 131.26
C ALA A 385 102.15 73.78 131.14
N GLN A 386 102.64 74.04 129.92
CA GLN A 386 103.94 74.69 129.69
C GLN A 386 103.93 76.14 130.19
N GLN A 387 102.88 76.92 129.91
CA GLN A 387 102.74 78.28 130.46
C GLN A 387 102.63 78.28 131.98
N ASN A 388 101.88 77.34 132.57
CA ASN A 388 101.80 77.15 134.01
C ASN A 388 103.12 76.68 134.60
N PHE A 389 103.89 75.83 133.91
CA PHE A 389 105.23 75.43 134.31
C PHE A 389 106.20 76.61 134.25
N THR A 390 106.18 77.43 133.19
CA THR A 390 107.00 78.65 133.11
C THR A 390 106.59 79.67 134.18
N LYS A 391 105.29 79.82 134.46
CA LYS A 391 104.79 80.63 135.58
C LYS A 391 105.22 80.08 136.93
N ALA A 392 105.10 78.76 137.15
CA ALA A 392 105.52 78.10 138.38
C ALA A 392 107.05 78.13 138.55
N GLN A 393 107.83 78.07 137.48
CA GLN A 393 109.28 78.25 137.49
C GLN A 393 109.65 79.70 137.85
N ALA A 394 108.97 80.68 137.26
CA ALA A 394 109.16 82.10 137.60
C ALA A 394 108.65 82.44 139.02
N GLU A 395 107.60 81.78 139.49
CA GLU A 395 107.09 81.85 140.87
C GLU A 395 108.02 81.13 141.84
N LEU A 396 108.65 80.01 141.46
CA LEU A 396 109.69 79.34 142.25
C LEU A 396 110.93 80.22 142.38
N ASP A 397 111.36 80.85 141.30
CA ASP A 397 112.50 81.78 141.30
C ASP A 397 112.17 83.05 142.13
N ARG A 398 110.91 83.57 142.09
CA ARG A 398 110.44 84.64 142.99
C ARG A 398 110.26 84.18 144.44
N ALA A 399 109.79 82.95 144.68
CA ALA A 399 109.51 82.40 146.00
C ALA A 399 110.81 82.05 146.75
N GLN A 400 111.85 81.63 146.04
CA GLN A 400 113.20 81.47 146.60
C GLN A 400 113.81 82.83 146.99
N GLN A 401 113.44 83.92 146.32
CA GLN A 401 113.98 85.25 146.56
C GLN A 401 113.22 86.05 147.64
N VAL A 402 112.02 85.63 148.05
CA VAL A 402 111.15 86.46 148.90
C VAL A 402 110.98 85.97 150.34
N THR A 403 110.74 84.71 150.71
CA THR A 403 110.46 84.45 152.14
C THR A 403 110.56 82.98 152.59
N LEU A 404 111.68 82.66 153.22
CA LEU A 404 111.91 81.54 154.16
C LEU A 404 111.04 81.65 155.45
N THR A 405 109.86 82.30 155.45
CA THR A 405 109.28 82.74 156.74
C THR A 405 107.76 82.98 156.82
N ASP A 406 106.87 82.44 155.97
CA ASP A 406 105.43 82.50 156.34
C ASP A 406 104.46 81.46 155.75
N LYS A 407 104.36 80.30 156.42
CA LYS A 407 103.10 79.55 156.65
C LYS A 407 102.58 78.60 155.55
N SER A 408 103.16 77.42 155.63
CA SER A 408 102.73 76.06 155.26
C SER A 408 101.29 75.60 155.64
N ILE A 409 100.28 76.47 155.78
CA ILE A 409 98.95 76.09 156.30
C ILE A 409 97.86 75.92 155.21
N THR A 410 97.92 76.65 154.08
CA THR A 410 96.82 76.64 153.09
C THR A 410 96.90 75.48 152.07
N ALA A 411 98.08 74.90 151.85
CA ALA A 411 98.30 73.88 150.81
C ALA A 411 97.65 72.51 151.12
N GLN A 412 97.28 72.25 152.37
CA GLN A 412 96.73 70.95 152.79
C GLN A 412 95.21 70.81 152.55
N GLN A 413 94.47 71.93 152.44
CA GLN A 413 93.00 71.92 152.22
C GLN A 413 92.59 71.73 150.75
N ASN A 414 93.41 72.15 149.78
CA ASN A 414 93.04 72.11 148.36
C ASN A 414 93.23 70.74 147.70
N LEU A 415 94.16 69.90 148.21
CA LEU A 415 94.42 68.57 147.67
C LEU A 415 93.26 67.59 147.93
N GLN A 416 92.51 67.78 149.02
CA GLN A 416 91.40 66.91 149.40
C GLN A 416 90.12 67.19 148.58
N THR A 417 89.93 68.43 148.11
CA THR A 417 88.78 68.82 147.28
C THR A 417 88.90 68.33 145.83
N ALA A 418 90.12 68.24 145.30
CA ALA A 418 90.38 67.76 143.93
C ALA A 418 90.15 66.24 143.77
N GLN A 419 90.30 65.46 144.84
CA GLN A 419 90.13 64.00 144.80
C GLN A 419 88.65 63.57 144.76
N GLN A 420 87.71 64.34 145.34
CA GLN A 420 86.28 63.98 145.32
C GLN A 420 85.59 64.19 143.96
N ASN A 421 86.02 65.15 143.14
CA ASN A 421 85.39 65.47 141.85
C ASN A 421 85.73 64.47 140.73
N PHE A 422 86.86 63.75 140.84
CA PHE A 422 87.28 62.77 139.83
C PHE A 422 86.36 61.54 139.83
N GLN A 423 85.95 61.05 141.01
CA GLN A 423 85.13 59.85 141.15
C GLN A 423 83.68 60.04 140.67
N THR A 424 83.12 61.24 140.79
CA THR A 424 81.72 61.54 140.40
C THR A 424 81.54 61.56 138.87
N THR A 425 82.58 61.99 138.15
CA THR A 425 82.55 62.15 136.69
C THR A 425 82.69 60.81 135.97
N GLN A 426 83.42 59.87 136.54
CA GLN A 426 83.60 58.51 135.99
C GLN A 426 82.30 57.69 136.03
N ASN A 427 81.52 57.80 137.11
CA ASN A 427 80.24 57.09 137.27
C ASN A 427 79.10 57.64 136.36
N ALA A 428 79.23 58.86 135.82
CA ALA A 428 78.26 59.44 134.89
C ALA A 428 78.47 58.95 133.44
N LEU A 429 79.73 58.66 133.07
CA LEU A 429 80.10 58.17 131.74
C LEU A 429 79.63 56.73 131.51
N ASP A 430 79.77 55.86 132.51
CA ASP A 430 79.33 54.46 132.42
C ASP A 430 77.80 54.31 132.32
N ARG A 431 77.02 55.19 132.97
CA ARG A 431 75.54 55.19 132.85
C ARG A 431 75.07 55.66 131.47
N ALA A 432 75.73 56.65 130.86
CA ALA A 432 75.37 57.14 129.54
C ALA A 432 75.65 56.10 128.43
N GLN A 433 76.72 55.32 128.58
CA GLN A 433 77.04 54.21 127.67
C GLN A 433 76.06 53.04 127.81
N GLN A 434 75.58 52.75 129.03
CA GLN A 434 74.58 51.70 129.27
C GLN A 434 73.21 52.04 128.68
N THR A 435 72.73 53.29 128.79
CA THR A 435 71.42 53.72 128.24
C THR A 435 71.38 53.68 126.71
N ALA A 436 72.44 54.12 126.04
CA ALA A 436 72.50 54.15 124.57
C ALA A 436 72.52 52.75 123.92
N ILE A 437 73.05 51.74 124.62
CA ILE A 437 73.06 50.34 124.16
C ILE A 437 71.66 49.72 124.31
N THR A 438 70.91 50.08 125.37
CA THR A 438 69.54 49.58 125.62
C THR A 438 68.51 50.19 124.64
N ASP A 439 68.60 51.48 124.32
CA ASP A 439 67.63 52.11 123.39
C ASP A 439 67.77 51.60 121.95
N LYS A 440 69.00 51.31 121.51
CA LYS A 440 69.25 50.70 120.19
C LYS A 440 68.73 49.26 120.09
N SER A 441 68.79 48.47 121.16
CA SER A 441 68.28 47.09 121.15
C SER A 441 66.75 47.05 121.12
N ILE A 442 66.07 47.96 121.84
CA ILE A 442 64.61 48.09 121.82
C ILE A 442 64.12 48.50 120.42
N THR A 443 64.78 49.47 119.79
CA THR A 443 64.42 49.94 118.44
C THR A 443 64.61 48.84 117.38
N ALA A 444 65.70 48.06 117.47
CA ALA A 444 65.94 46.92 116.59
C ALA A 444 64.89 45.81 116.75
N GLN A 445 64.42 45.58 117.98
CA GLN A 445 63.41 44.56 118.28
C GLN A 445 62.01 44.97 117.80
N GLN A 446 61.64 46.25 117.93
CA GLN A 446 60.40 46.81 117.35
C GLN A 446 60.39 46.76 115.81
N ASN A 447 61.53 47.06 115.17
CA ASN A 447 61.65 46.97 113.71
C ASN A 447 61.54 45.53 113.20
N LEU A 448 62.13 44.56 113.92
CA LEU A 448 62.01 43.14 113.60
C LEU A 448 60.54 42.66 113.72
N GLN A 449 59.83 43.10 114.75
CA GLN A 449 58.44 42.72 114.98
C GLN A 449 57.48 43.34 113.95
N THR A 450 57.75 44.59 113.53
CA THR A 450 57.02 45.26 112.44
C THR A 450 57.28 44.59 111.09
N ALA A 451 58.51 44.19 110.80
CA ALA A 451 58.86 43.45 109.58
C ALA A 451 58.19 42.07 109.52
N GLN A 452 58.08 41.36 110.65
CA GLN A 452 57.37 40.08 110.74
C GLN A 452 55.85 40.22 110.48
N GLN A 453 55.21 41.26 111.04
CA GLN A 453 53.78 41.52 110.80
C GLN A 453 53.50 41.91 109.34
N ASN A 454 54.38 42.70 108.71
CA ASN A 454 54.26 43.08 107.31
C ASN A 454 54.42 41.87 106.38
N PHE A 455 55.37 40.97 106.67
CA PHE A 455 55.56 39.75 105.90
C PHE A 455 54.33 38.83 105.96
N GLN A 456 53.74 38.64 107.15
CA GLN A 456 52.53 37.82 107.31
C GLN A 456 51.32 38.41 106.58
N SER A 457 51.19 39.75 106.57
CA SER A 457 50.11 40.46 105.87
C SER A 457 50.24 40.32 104.35
N ALA A 458 51.45 40.45 103.80
CA ALA A 458 51.72 40.26 102.38
C ALA A 458 51.46 38.81 101.91
N GLN A 459 51.75 37.83 102.77
CA GLN A 459 51.47 36.41 102.49
C GLN A 459 49.96 36.14 102.41
N ASN A 460 49.19 36.69 103.34
CA ASN A 460 47.72 36.58 103.34
C ASN A 460 47.06 37.30 102.14
N GLU A 461 47.61 38.42 101.68
CA GLU A 461 47.14 39.10 100.46
C GLU A 461 47.42 38.27 99.20
N LEU A 462 48.59 37.62 99.12
CA LEU A 462 48.94 36.76 97.99
C LEU A 462 48.00 35.55 97.90
N ASP A 463 47.71 34.88 99.02
CA ASP A 463 46.76 33.75 99.06
C ASP A 463 45.34 34.20 98.66
N ARG A 464 44.90 35.37 99.13
CA ARG A 464 43.58 35.93 98.79
C ARG A 464 43.48 36.31 97.31
N ALA A 465 44.55 36.87 96.73
CA ALA A 465 44.61 37.19 95.30
C ALA A 465 44.60 35.93 94.42
N GLN A 466 45.29 34.86 94.84
CA GLN A 466 45.24 33.56 94.14
C GLN A 466 43.85 32.92 94.22
N GLN A 467 43.18 32.98 95.37
CA GLN A 467 41.80 32.50 95.56
C GLN A 467 40.81 33.25 94.66
N ILE A 468 40.92 34.58 94.56
CA ILE A 468 40.07 35.41 93.69
C ILE A 468 40.30 35.07 92.22
N ALA A 469 41.56 34.96 91.77
CA ALA A 469 41.89 34.64 90.39
C ALA A 469 41.38 33.25 89.95
N LEU A 470 41.41 32.26 90.85
CA LEU A 470 40.84 30.93 90.59
C LEU A 470 39.31 30.97 90.52
N THR A 471 38.67 31.82 91.32
CA THR A 471 37.21 32.01 91.34
C THR A 471 36.73 32.73 90.08
N ASP A 472 37.40 33.80 89.65
CA ASP A 472 37.04 34.53 88.43
C ASP A 472 37.20 33.67 87.17
N LYS A 473 38.25 32.83 87.12
CA LYS A 473 38.42 31.84 86.05
C LYS A 473 37.28 30.82 86.02
N SER A 474 36.78 30.37 87.17
CA SER A 474 35.68 29.39 87.22
C SER A 474 34.34 30.02 86.77
N ILE A 475 34.08 31.27 87.18
CA ILE A 475 32.90 32.04 86.76
C ILE A 475 32.92 32.27 85.24
N THR A 476 34.07 32.68 84.70
CA THR A 476 34.25 32.90 83.26
C THR A 476 34.05 31.60 82.47
N ALA A 477 34.59 30.47 82.96
CA ALA A 477 34.38 29.16 82.33
C ALA A 477 32.91 28.73 82.36
N GLN A 478 32.19 29.01 83.44
CA GLN A 478 30.77 28.67 83.58
C GLN A 478 29.88 29.53 82.67
N GLN A 479 30.17 30.83 82.53
CA GLN A 479 29.49 31.72 81.58
C GLN A 479 29.75 31.33 80.12
N ASN A 480 30.98 30.95 79.78
CA ASN A 480 31.33 30.47 78.44
C ASN A 480 30.60 29.16 78.11
N LEU A 481 30.50 28.23 79.08
CA LEU A 481 29.75 26.99 78.91
C LEU A 481 28.26 27.26 78.68
N GLN A 482 27.66 28.17 79.44
CA GLN A 482 26.26 28.53 79.32
C GLN A 482 25.95 29.23 77.98
N THR A 483 26.86 30.10 77.51
CA THR A 483 26.78 30.74 76.19
C THR A 483 26.91 29.71 75.06
N ALA A 484 27.84 28.75 75.19
CA ALA A 484 28.00 27.67 74.21
C ALA A 484 26.76 26.77 74.12
N GLN A 485 26.11 26.46 75.25
CA GLN A 485 24.86 25.71 75.29
C GLN A 485 23.70 26.44 74.59
N GLN A 486 23.56 27.76 74.83
CA GLN A 486 22.53 28.57 74.16
C GLN A 486 22.77 28.68 72.64
N ASN A 487 24.03 28.83 72.22
CA ASN A 487 24.40 28.88 70.80
C ASN A 487 24.14 27.54 70.12
N PHE A 488 24.45 26.42 70.78
CA PHE A 488 24.16 25.09 70.27
C PHE A 488 22.65 24.86 70.08
N GLN A 489 21.83 25.23 71.08
CA GLN A 489 20.38 25.11 70.98
C GLN A 489 19.80 25.99 69.86
N SER A 490 20.33 27.20 69.70
CA SER A 490 19.92 28.12 68.63
C SER A 490 20.28 27.58 67.25
N ALA A 491 21.46 26.98 67.10
CA ALA A 491 21.89 26.34 65.86
C ALA A 491 21.04 25.11 65.52
N GLN A 492 20.66 24.31 66.53
CA GLN A 492 19.77 23.17 66.36
C GLN A 492 18.37 23.60 65.88
N ASN A 493 17.79 24.62 66.50
CA ASN A 493 16.49 25.19 66.08
C ASN A 493 16.54 25.83 64.68
N ALA A 494 17.70 26.35 64.25
CA ALA A 494 17.89 26.88 62.91
C ALA A 494 17.96 25.76 61.86
N LEU A 495 18.63 24.65 62.19
CA LEU A 495 18.72 23.46 61.33
C LEU A 495 17.34 22.82 61.15
N ASP A 496 16.57 22.64 62.22
CA ASP A 496 15.22 22.08 62.16
C ASP A 496 14.28 22.94 61.29
N ARG A 497 14.34 24.26 61.43
CA ARG A 497 13.59 25.18 60.56
C ARG A 497 14.03 25.11 59.10
N ALA A 498 15.32 25.03 58.83
CA ALA A 498 15.83 24.89 57.45
C ALA A 498 15.37 23.58 56.80
N GLN A 499 15.36 22.48 57.56
CA GLN A 499 14.84 21.19 57.10
C GLN A 499 13.33 21.26 56.84
N GLN A 500 12.57 21.91 57.72
CA GLN A 500 11.12 22.06 57.55
C GLN A 500 10.76 22.94 56.34
N ILE A 501 11.50 24.03 56.11
CA ILE A 501 11.36 24.87 54.90
C ILE A 501 11.66 24.04 53.66
N THR A 502 12.77 23.28 53.64
CA THR A 502 13.15 22.44 52.50
C THR A 502 12.09 21.39 52.16
N LEU A 503 11.51 20.74 53.17
CA LEU A 503 10.43 19.76 52.97
C LEU A 503 9.15 20.44 52.45
N THR A 504 8.87 21.65 52.91
CA THR A 504 7.71 22.45 52.46
C THR A 504 7.89 22.93 51.02
N ASP A 505 9.06 23.43 50.65
CA ASP A 505 9.34 23.85 49.27
C ASP A 505 9.27 22.68 48.29
N LYS A 506 9.76 21.50 48.70
CA LYS A 506 9.64 20.27 47.91
C LYS A 506 8.17 19.84 47.74
N SER A 507 7.33 19.96 48.78
CA SER A 507 5.91 19.60 48.68
C SER A 507 5.12 20.58 47.80
N ILE A 508 5.42 21.88 47.89
CA ILE A 508 4.84 22.92 47.02
C ILE A 508 5.25 22.68 45.56
N THR A 509 6.53 22.36 45.30
CA THR A 509 7.02 22.05 43.96
C THR A 509 6.31 20.83 43.38
N ALA A 510 6.19 19.74 44.15
CA ALA A 510 5.47 18.54 43.73
C ALA A 510 3.98 18.79 43.46
N GLN A 511 3.31 19.63 44.26
CA GLN A 511 1.92 20.04 44.00
C GLN A 511 1.80 20.83 42.70
N LYS A 512 2.72 21.76 42.43
CA LYS A 512 2.73 22.57 41.21
C LYS A 512 2.96 21.71 39.96
N ASP A 513 3.87 20.74 40.04
CA ASP A 513 4.15 19.82 38.94
C ASP A 513 2.95 18.91 38.66
N LEU A 514 2.30 18.38 39.71
CA LEU A 514 1.08 17.60 39.58
C LEU A 514 -0.06 18.39 38.91
N GLN A 515 -0.24 19.65 39.31
CA GLN A 515 -1.27 20.53 38.75
C GLN A 515 -0.99 20.86 37.27
N SER A 516 0.28 21.05 36.91
CA SER A 516 0.71 21.28 35.53
C SER A 516 0.49 20.04 34.65
N LEU A 517 0.78 18.85 35.20
CA LEU A 517 0.56 17.57 34.52
C LEU A 517 -0.95 17.33 34.26
N GLN A 518 -1.81 17.64 35.24
CA GLN A 518 -3.26 17.56 35.09
C GLN A 518 -3.78 18.49 33.98
N GLN A 519 -3.28 19.72 33.91
CA GLN A 519 -3.66 20.66 32.85
C GLN A 519 -3.20 20.20 31.47
N SER A 520 -1.97 19.68 31.36
CA SER A 520 -1.43 19.13 30.11
C SER A 520 -2.20 17.91 29.63
N PHE A 521 -2.56 17.01 30.56
CA PHE A 521 -3.39 15.84 30.26
C PHE A 521 -4.78 16.25 29.76
N GLN A 522 -5.45 17.20 30.42
CA GLN A 522 -6.74 17.72 29.97
C GLN A 522 -6.63 18.41 28.61
N GLY A 523 -5.56 19.19 28.39
CA GLY A 523 -5.29 19.83 27.09
C GLY A 523 -5.09 18.83 25.97
N SER A 524 -4.41 17.72 26.24
CA SER A 524 -4.19 16.61 25.30
C SER A 524 -5.49 15.86 25.01
N GLN A 525 -6.31 15.58 26.02
CA GLN A 525 -7.65 15.00 25.84
C GLN A 525 -8.52 15.88 24.94
N ASN A 526 -8.59 17.18 25.25
CA ASN A 526 -9.37 18.13 24.46
C ASN A 526 -8.82 18.30 23.02
N ALA A 527 -7.52 18.08 22.80
CA ALA A 527 -6.94 18.08 21.45
C ALA A 527 -7.32 16.82 20.67
N LEU A 528 -7.29 15.65 21.33
CA LEU A 528 -7.70 14.38 20.74
C LEU A 528 -9.20 14.39 20.38
N ASP A 529 -10.05 14.90 21.26
CA ASP A 529 -11.49 15.01 21.01
C ASP A 529 -11.80 15.95 19.83
N ARG A 530 -11.06 17.06 19.71
CA ARG A 530 -11.16 17.96 18.56
C ARG A 530 -10.70 17.30 17.26
N ALA A 531 -9.58 16.58 17.29
CA ALA A 531 -9.07 15.86 16.11
C ALA A 531 -10.04 14.74 15.66
N SER A 532 -10.61 14.01 16.62
CA SER A 532 -11.65 13.00 16.37
C SER A 532 -12.90 13.62 15.74
N SER A 533 -13.39 14.73 16.32
CA SER A 533 -14.55 15.46 15.80
C SER A 533 -14.31 16.00 14.39
N GLN A 534 -13.10 16.51 14.11
CA GLN A 534 -12.70 16.95 12.76
C GLN A 534 -12.68 15.79 11.77
N THR A 535 -12.10 14.65 12.15
CA THR A 535 -12.04 13.45 11.29
C THR A 535 -13.45 12.94 10.96
N ILE A 536 -14.35 12.91 11.95
CA ILE A 536 -15.75 12.53 11.74
C ILE A 536 -16.46 13.52 10.82
N ALA A 537 -16.26 14.82 11.01
CA ALA A 537 -16.85 15.86 10.17
C ALA A 537 -16.34 15.77 8.72
N GLU A 538 -15.03 15.55 8.52
CA GLU A 538 -14.42 15.36 7.20
C GLU A 538 -14.95 14.11 6.49
N PHE A 539 -15.05 12.99 7.21
CA PHE A 539 -15.64 11.77 6.67
C PHE A 539 -17.09 11.98 6.23
N GLN A 540 -17.92 12.63 7.07
CA GLN A 540 -19.30 12.98 6.72
C GLN A 540 -19.37 13.91 5.49
N ASN A 541 -18.49 14.90 5.41
CA ASN A 541 -18.42 15.82 4.27
C ASN A 541 -18.05 15.08 2.97
N ASN A 542 -17.08 14.17 3.05
CA ASN A 542 -16.67 13.34 1.91
C ASN A 542 -17.77 12.38 1.46
N LEU A 543 -18.50 11.78 2.41
CA LEU A 543 -19.65 10.93 2.11
C LEU A 543 -20.78 11.74 1.42
N GLN A 544 -21.07 12.94 1.92
CA GLN A 544 -22.05 13.84 1.30
C GLN A 544 -21.62 14.26 -0.11
N LYS A 545 -20.34 14.58 -0.34
CA LYS A 545 -19.81 14.88 -1.68
C LYS A 545 -19.92 13.69 -2.62
N SER A 546 -19.62 12.48 -2.15
CA SER A 546 -19.77 11.25 -2.94
C SER A 546 -21.24 11.01 -3.31
N ASN A 547 -22.16 11.08 -2.35
CA ASN A 547 -23.59 10.89 -2.60
C ASN A 547 -24.17 11.94 -3.55
N ALA A 548 -23.74 13.21 -3.41
CA ALA A 548 -24.12 14.29 -4.31
C ALA A 548 -23.56 14.06 -5.73
N SER A 549 -22.31 13.64 -5.83
CA SER A 549 -21.68 13.22 -7.09
C SER A 549 -22.47 12.08 -7.76
N ASP A 550 -22.83 11.04 -7.02
CA ASP A 550 -23.52 9.88 -7.57
C ASP A 550 -24.95 10.22 -8.01
N SER A 551 -25.63 11.10 -7.26
CA SER A 551 -26.95 11.64 -7.63
C SER A 551 -26.87 12.51 -8.88
N TYR A 552 -25.82 13.33 -9.00
CA TYR A 552 -25.55 14.16 -10.17
C TYR A 552 -25.27 13.28 -11.40
N LYS A 553 -24.38 12.27 -11.27
CA LYS A 553 -24.10 11.29 -12.33
C LYS A 553 -25.36 10.58 -12.79
N ALA A 554 -26.18 10.09 -11.85
CA ALA A 554 -27.43 9.42 -12.16
C ALA A 554 -28.38 10.33 -12.96
N THR A 555 -28.51 11.60 -12.56
CA THR A 555 -29.34 12.59 -13.26
C THR A 555 -28.86 12.84 -14.68
N ILE A 556 -27.55 13.05 -14.86
CA ILE A 556 -26.93 13.25 -16.19
C ILE A 556 -27.12 12.00 -17.06
N SER A 557 -26.92 10.80 -16.52
CA SER A 557 -27.14 9.54 -17.23
C SER A 557 -28.59 9.35 -17.64
N ILE A 558 -29.57 9.63 -16.77
CA ILE A 558 -31.01 9.54 -17.09
C ILE A 558 -31.39 10.51 -18.20
N ASN A 559 -30.97 11.78 -18.10
CA ASN A 559 -31.26 12.80 -19.11
C ASN A 559 -30.64 12.44 -20.47
N THR A 560 -29.42 11.90 -20.46
CA THR A 560 -28.74 11.46 -21.68
C THR A 560 -29.47 10.27 -22.31
N LEU A 561 -29.87 9.28 -21.51
CA LEU A 561 -30.61 8.13 -22.00
C LEU A 561 -31.95 8.54 -22.65
N ASN A 562 -32.65 9.48 -22.03
CA ASN A 562 -33.90 10.03 -22.56
C ASN A 562 -33.68 10.77 -23.89
N ALA A 563 -32.65 11.59 -23.98
CA ALA A 563 -32.29 12.31 -25.21
C ALA A 563 -31.89 11.34 -26.35
N LEU A 564 -31.09 10.32 -26.02
CA LEU A 564 -30.70 9.28 -26.97
C LEU A 564 -31.89 8.47 -27.47
N ASN A 565 -32.84 8.14 -26.59
CA ASN A 565 -34.07 7.43 -26.96
C ASN A 565 -34.97 8.29 -27.86
N ALA A 566 -35.08 9.59 -27.59
CA ALA A 566 -35.81 10.53 -28.45
C ALA A 566 -35.17 10.63 -29.86
N ILE A 567 -33.84 10.69 -29.96
CA ILE A 567 -33.12 10.70 -31.24
C ILE A 567 -33.33 9.38 -32.00
N ALA A 568 -33.31 8.24 -31.30
CA ALA A 568 -33.52 6.94 -31.91
C ALA A 568 -34.93 6.80 -32.53
N LEU A 569 -35.95 7.28 -31.83
CA LEU A 569 -37.36 7.17 -32.21
C LEU A 569 -37.86 8.26 -33.17
N ASP A 570 -37.07 9.30 -33.46
CA ASP A 570 -37.48 10.35 -34.40
C ASP A 570 -37.49 9.82 -35.85
N PRO A 571 -38.65 9.82 -36.54
CA PRO A 571 -38.77 9.35 -37.91
C PRO A 571 -38.25 10.36 -38.96
N ASN A 572 -38.01 11.63 -38.58
CA ASN A 572 -37.63 12.70 -39.49
C ASN A 572 -36.11 12.90 -39.63
N LEU A 573 -35.29 12.18 -38.85
CA LEU A 573 -33.83 12.23 -38.91
C LEU A 573 -33.28 11.10 -39.78
N ASP A 574 -32.43 11.44 -40.75
CA ASP A 574 -31.66 10.45 -41.51
C ASP A 574 -30.48 9.88 -40.69
N ALA A 575 -29.82 8.86 -41.22
CA ALA A 575 -28.77 8.14 -40.50
C ALA A 575 -27.56 9.02 -40.12
N ALA A 576 -27.17 9.95 -40.99
CA ALA A 576 -26.06 10.87 -40.75
C ALA A 576 -26.43 11.94 -39.70
N ALA A 577 -27.66 12.45 -39.75
CA ALA A 577 -28.20 13.41 -38.79
C ALA A 577 -28.38 12.77 -37.41
N LYS A 578 -28.83 11.51 -37.33
CA LYS A 578 -28.88 10.75 -36.07
C LYS A 578 -27.49 10.56 -35.46
N ALA A 579 -26.49 10.18 -36.25
CA ALA A 579 -25.12 10.04 -35.78
C ALA A 579 -24.56 11.36 -35.22
N ALA A 580 -24.74 12.48 -35.93
CA ALA A 580 -24.30 13.79 -35.46
C ALA A 580 -25.04 14.24 -34.18
N ALA A 581 -26.34 13.97 -34.07
CA ALA A 581 -27.13 14.27 -32.87
C ALA A 581 -26.67 13.45 -31.65
N ILE A 582 -26.35 12.16 -31.83
CA ILE A 582 -25.79 11.30 -30.77
C ILE A 582 -24.43 11.82 -30.31
N THR A 583 -23.55 12.22 -31.24
CA THR A 583 -22.26 12.82 -30.90
C THR A 583 -22.42 14.09 -30.08
N ASN A 584 -23.36 14.98 -30.44
CA ASN A 584 -23.62 16.20 -29.69
C ASN A 584 -24.14 15.93 -28.27
N VAL A 585 -25.06 14.97 -28.11
CA VAL A 585 -25.56 14.54 -26.79
C VAL A 585 -24.45 13.90 -25.95
N THR A 586 -23.59 13.09 -26.57
CA THR A 586 -22.45 12.43 -25.89
C THR A 586 -21.39 13.43 -25.45
N ASN A 587 -21.07 14.42 -26.29
CA ASN A 587 -20.17 15.51 -25.94
C ASN A 587 -20.73 16.37 -24.81
N GLY A 588 -22.04 16.67 -24.86
CA GLY A 588 -22.74 17.38 -23.79
C GLY A 588 -22.73 16.61 -22.47
N GLN A 589 -22.97 15.30 -22.51
CA GLN A 589 -22.85 14.42 -21.34
C GLN A 589 -21.44 14.44 -20.75
N THR A 590 -20.42 14.32 -21.61
CA THR A 590 -19.02 14.32 -21.18
C THR A 590 -18.63 15.63 -20.51
N ALA A 591 -19.04 16.77 -21.08
CA ALA A 591 -18.82 18.09 -20.48
C ALA A 591 -19.54 18.23 -19.13
N ALA A 592 -20.79 17.75 -19.03
CA ALA A 592 -21.55 17.77 -17.78
C ALA A 592 -20.94 16.88 -16.69
N LEU A 593 -20.44 15.69 -17.04
CA LEU A 593 -19.75 14.80 -16.11
C LEU A 593 -18.42 15.42 -15.63
N ASN A 594 -17.61 16.00 -16.52
CA ASN A 594 -16.36 16.68 -16.17
C ASN A 594 -16.58 17.89 -15.25
N TYR A 595 -17.68 18.63 -15.45
CA TYR A 595 -18.08 19.69 -14.52
C TYR A 595 -18.42 19.13 -13.13
N GLY A 596 -19.15 18.02 -13.07
CA GLY A 596 -19.42 17.29 -11.82
C GLY A 596 -18.16 16.81 -11.12
N GLU A 597 -17.17 16.30 -11.86
CA GLU A 597 -15.87 15.92 -11.29
C GLU A 597 -15.17 17.09 -10.63
N THR A 598 -15.20 18.26 -11.27
CA THR A 598 -14.57 19.47 -10.75
C THR A 598 -15.30 20.00 -9.52
N LEU A 599 -16.64 19.98 -9.54
CA LEU A 599 -17.49 20.48 -8.47
C LEU A 599 -17.42 19.61 -7.20
N TYR A 600 -17.47 18.28 -7.37
CA TYR A 600 -17.51 17.34 -6.25
C TYR A 600 -16.15 16.71 -5.90
N LYS A 601 -15.12 16.95 -6.73
CA LYS A 601 -13.75 16.40 -6.59
C LYS A 601 -13.71 14.86 -6.55
N THR A 602 -14.55 14.24 -7.37
CA THR A 602 -14.68 12.77 -7.50
C THR A 602 -14.63 12.39 -8.97
N THR A 603 -14.00 11.27 -9.33
CA THR A 603 -14.00 10.75 -10.70
C THR A 603 -15.42 10.33 -11.14
N ALA A 604 -15.84 10.74 -12.33
CA ALA A 604 -17.16 10.55 -12.91
C ALA A 604 -17.06 9.95 -14.31
N THR A 605 -17.17 8.63 -14.38
CA THR A 605 -17.37 7.90 -15.64
C THR A 605 -18.86 7.69 -15.91
N ALA A 606 -19.25 7.71 -17.19
CA ALA A 606 -20.63 7.48 -17.61
C ALA A 606 -21.11 6.07 -17.19
N SER A 607 -22.39 5.93 -16.82
CA SER A 607 -22.93 4.62 -16.45
C SER A 607 -22.79 3.60 -17.59
N ALA A 608 -22.56 2.33 -17.23
CA ALA A 608 -22.43 1.25 -18.20
C ALA A 608 -23.67 1.11 -19.12
N SER A 609 -24.87 1.41 -18.60
CA SER A 609 -26.11 1.44 -19.39
C SER A 609 -26.12 2.57 -20.43
N THR A 610 -25.60 3.75 -20.09
CA THR A 610 -25.53 4.88 -21.02
C THR A 610 -24.50 4.60 -22.12
N GLN A 611 -23.33 4.07 -21.75
CA GLN A 611 -22.29 3.66 -22.72
C GLN A 611 -22.83 2.60 -23.68
N LYS A 612 -23.57 1.61 -23.18
CA LYS A 612 -24.19 0.57 -24.01
C LYS A 612 -25.25 1.12 -24.97
N ALA A 613 -26.06 2.09 -24.53
CA ALA A 613 -27.04 2.75 -25.38
C ALA A 613 -26.39 3.60 -26.48
N ILE A 614 -25.32 4.34 -26.17
CA ILE A 614 -24.53 5.10 -27.17
C ILE A 614 -23.99 4.17 -28.24
N VAL A 615 -23.41 3.03 -27.85
CA VAL A 615 -22.87 2.02 -28.78
C VAL A 615 -23.98 1.39 -29.63
N GLN A 616 -25.12 1.02 -29.04
CA GLN A 616 -26.23 0.41 -29.77
C GLN A 616 -26.90 1.36 -30.77
N ILE A 617 -27.06 2.64 -30.46
CA ILE A 617 -27.70 3.59 -31.38
C ILE A 617 -26.71 4.01 -32.48
N ALA A 618 -25.43 4.17 -32.15
CA ALA A 618 -24.38 4.39 -33.15
C ALA A 618 -24.27 3.23 -34.15
N SER A 619 -24.49 1.97 -33.72
CA SER A 619 -24.49 0.82 -34.64
C SER A 619 -25.72 0.74 -35.56
N VAL A 620 -26.81 1.45 -35.24
CA VAL A 620 -28.02 1.50 -36.09
C VAL A 620 -27.93 2.63 -37.14
N ALA A 621 -27.08 3.63 -36.91
CA ALA A 621 -26.89 4.78 -37.81
C ALA A 621 -25.86 4.54 -38.94
N ASP A 622 -25.07 3.47 -38.90
CA ASP A 622 -24.19 3.10 -40.02
C ASP A 622 -24.81 1.91 -40.77
N LYS A 623 -25.42 2.17 -41.94
CA LYS A 623 -25.78 1.10 -42.87
C LYS A 623 -24.51 0.35 -43.23
N SER A 624 -24.43 -0.89 -42.77
CA SER A 624 -23.25 -1.76 -42.75
C SER A 624 -22.40 -1.64 -44.01
N VAL A 625 -21.07 -1.54 -43.83
CA VAL A 625 -20.08 -1.67 -44.90
C VAL A 625 -20.30 -2.94 -45.74
N GLU A 626 -20.88 -4.01 -45.15
CA GLU A 626 -21.24 -5.24 -45.86
C GLU A 626 -22.38 -5.03 -46.87
N GLU A 627 -23.40 -4.23 -46.53
CA GLU A 627 -24.52 -3.95 -47.43
C GLU A 627 -24.02 -3.16 -48.66
N LYS A 628 -23.10 -2.20 -48.43
CA LYS A 628 -22.42 -1.45 -49.49
C LYS A 628 -21.52 -2.36 -50.35
N LEU A 629 -20.83 -3.30 -49.73
CA LEU A 629 -19.94 -4.25 -50.40
C LEU A 629 -20.72 -5.26 -51.25
N ASP A 630 -21.89 -5.71 -50.79
CA ASP A 630 -22.74 -6.65 -51.51
C ASP A 630 -23.44 -6.01 -52.70
N LEU A 631 -23.95 -4.78 -52.56
CA LEU A 631 -24.44 -3.97 -53.68
C LEU A 631 -23.32 -3.74 -54.71
N TYR A 632 -22.11 -3.39 -54.25
CA TYR A 632 -20.95 -3.22 -55.13
C TYR A 632 -20.60 -4.53 -55.88
N ARG A 633 -20.55 -5.67 -55.19
CA ARG A 633 -20.25 -6.98 -55.77
C ARG A 633 -21.32 -7.43 -56.77
N SER A 634 -22.60 -7.18 -56.46
CA SER A 634 -23.74 -7.48 -57.33
C SER A 634 -23.66 -6.70 -58.65
N PHE A 635 -23.52 -5.38 -58.60
CA PHE A 635 -23.45 -4.57 -59.82
C PHE A 635 -22.17 -4.79 -60.63
N ARG A 636 -21.06 -5.17 -59.99
CA ARG A 636 -19.82 -5.53 -60.70
C ARG A 636 -19.95 -6.83 -61.48
N LYS A 637 -20.69 -7.82 -60.96
CA LYS A 637 -21.00 -9.06 -61.68
C LYS A 637 -21.84 -8.82 -62.94
N GLU A 638 -22.62 -7.74 -62.97
CA GLU A 638 -23.40 -7.31 -64.13
C GLU A 638 -22.58 -6.53 -65.18
N GLY A 639 -21.26 -6.45 -65.03
CA GLY A 639 -20.35 -5.86 -66.03
C GLY A 639 -20.37 -4.33 -66.08
N MET A 640 -20.92 -3.67 -65.06
CA MET A 640 -20.99 -2.21 -65.00
C MET A 640 -19.63 -1.57 -64.72
N SER A 641 -19.41 -0.36 -65.25
CA SER A 641 -18.21 0.43 -64.94
C SER A 641 -18.25 0.93 -63.50
N ASP A 642 -17.10 0.97 -62.84
CA ASP A 642 -17.01 1.39 -61.44
C ASP A 642 -17.62 2.78 -61.17
N SER A 643 -17.56 3.71 -62.13
CA SER A 643 -18.21 5.02 -62.00
C SER A 643 -19.74 4.92 -61.90
N LYS A 644 -20.33 3.96 -62.62
CA LYS A 644 -21.78 3.73 -62.63
C LYS A 644 -22.22 2.93 -61.41
N ILE A 645 -21.42 1.95 -60.98
CA ILE A 645 -21.64 1.24 -59.71
C ILE A 645 -21.59 2.22 -58.53
N ARG A 646 -20.61 3.14 -58.54
CA ARG A 646 -20.51 4.17 -57.50
C ARG A 646 -21.78 4.98 -57.39
N SER A 647 -22.27 5.50 -58.52
CA SER A 647 -23.51 6.27 -58.58
C SER A 647 -24.70 5.47 -58.03
N LEU A 648 -24.84 4.20 -58.41
CA LEU A 648 -25.96 3.37 -57.98
C LEU A 648 -25.88 2.97 -56.50
N VAL A 649 -24.68 2.71 -56.00
CA VAL A 649 -24.44 2.45 -54.57
C VAL A 649 -24.73 3.72 -53.76
N GLU A 650 -24.23 4.88 -54.21
CA GLU A 650 -24.47 6.18 -53.58
C GLU A 650 -25.95 6.58 -53.62
N ASP A 651 -26.67 6.32 -54.70
CA ASP A 651 -28.12 6.54 -54.83
C ASP A 651 -28.90 5.60 -53.91
N SER A 652 -28.50 4.32 -53.81
CA SER A 652 -29.17 3.34 -52.96
C SER A 652 -28.98 3.60 -51.47
N ILE A 653 -27.86 4.19 -51.08
CA ILE A 653 -27.59 4.57 -49.68
C ILE A 653 -27.98 6.02 -49.38
N GLY A 654 -28.29 6.82 -50.40
CA GLY A 654 -28.72 8.22 -50.30
C GLY A 654 -27.61 9.19 -49.88
N VAL A 655 -26.34 8.78 -49.94
CA VAL A 655 -25.18 9.58 -49.49
C VAL A 655 -24.01 9.39 -50.46
N ARG A 656 -23.40 10.50 -50.91
CA ARG A 656 -22.17 10.45 -51.72
C ARG A 656 -21.00 9.92 -50.89
N MET A 657 -20.34 8.86 -51.35
CA MET A 657 -19.16 8.31 -50.70
C MET A 657 -17.95 9.18 -51.00
N LYS A 658 -17.05 9.33 -50.02
CA LYS A 658 -15.75 9.98 -50.26
C LYS A 658 -14.88 9.06 -51.11
N ASP A 659 -13.98 9.63 -51.91
CA ASP A 659 -13.10 8.86 -52.80
C ASP A 659 -12.25 7.82 -52.06
N ALA A 660 -11.82 8.14 -50.83
CA ALA A 660 -11.08 7.22 -49.97
C ALA A 660 -11.92 5.99 -49.58
N ASP A 661 -13.17 6.21 -49.16
CA ASP A 661 -14.09 5.13 -48.76
C ASP A 661 -14.47 4.25 -49.96
N TRP A 662 -14.62 4.87 -51.13
CA TRP A 662 -14.88 4.17 -52.39
C TRP A 662 -13.71 3.27 -52.82
N ASN A 663 -12.47 3.74 -52.67
CA ASN A 663 -11.28 2.95 -52.97
C ASN A 663 -11.08 1.79 -51.98
N ILE A 664 -11.41 2.00 -50.71
CA ILE A 664 -11.40 0.93 -49.70
C ILE A 664 -12.44 -0.13 -50.06
N LEU A 665 -13.67 0.27 -50.40
CA LEU A 665 -14.75 -0.65 -50.80
C LEU A 665 -14.36 -1.48 -52.04
N LYS A 666 -13.71 -0.86 -53.03
CA LYS A 666 -13.12 -1.56 -54.18
C LYS A 666 -12.07 -2.57 -53.78
N SER A 667 -11.17 -2.22 -52.88
CA SER A 667 -10.09 -3.10 -52.44
C SER A 667 -10.62 -4.32 -51.69
N MET A 668 -11.65 -4.13 -50.85
CA MET A 668 -12.34 -5.19 -50.10
C MET A 668 -13.18 -6.10 -51.03
N ALA A 669 -13.64 -5.59 -52.17
CA ALA A 669 -14.29 -6.40 -53.19
C ALA A 669 -13.30 -7.13 -54.12
N GLY A 670 -12.03 -6.72 -54.14
CA GLY A 670 -10.94 -7.34 -54.90
C GLY A 670 -10.19 -8.45 -54.14
N TYR A 671 -10.15 -8.38 -52.81
CA TYR A 671 -9.66 -9.44 -51.93
C TYR A 671 -10.80 -10.40 -51.56
N GLY A 672 -11.12 -11.31 -52.46
CA GLY A 672 -12.21 -12.27 -52.30
C GLY A 672 -12.19 -13.31 -53.42
N GLY A 673 -11.07 -14.02 -53.51
CA GLY A 673 -10.97 -15.35 -54.12
C GLY A 673 -10.72 -16.37 -53.01
#